data_AF-A0A6V7UPN5-F1
#
_entry.id   AF-A0A6V7UPN5-F1
#
_cell.length_a   1.000
_cell.length_b   1.000
_cell.length_c   1.000
_cell.angle_alpha   90.00
_cell.angle_beta   90.00
_cell.angle_gamma   90.00
#
_symmetry.space_group_name_H-M   'P 1'
#
loop_
_entity.id
_entity.type
_entity.pdbx_description
1 polymer ?
#
loop_
_entity_poly.entity_id
_entity_poly.type
_entity_poly.pdbx_seq_one_letter_code
_entity_poly.pdbx_strand_id
1 'polypeptide(L)'
;MKFGEQLASHLTPEWRKQYIRYEELKTLLYDIMLEAPTEADARDQYISQMDETFFAECEKELVKINLFFSQKIAEAQGKYHELTAELNTFKDSIESRQTPIAQRKNVRLRFAGAKLSLNKLQKEQSKTAQQLKLAFSEFYLNLVLLQNYQQLNATGFRKIFKKHDKLMMNDAGMDWRINRVEKSSFFLNSDIESLINNVESTVINELEGGNRQAGMKRLKVPPLSEKQNAGTTFSLGMFMGIFIVLAVAIILSWFGLEQQVNEPKWVAVRLFRGFFLFFLSMWLCGLNMYGWAAAGVNHVLIFEVDPRNHLTYQTVMQISSFMLMLWAMSVLGYLYASWLHLPPFLFPMALMLICVAYLFNPFKHPEHFFHRNSRFWLLKHCFNCLTAPFHYVTFSDFWLGDQMNSLAICFLDLQYFICFYATEVDFSDAQFQVRTLNITEGPVPWGYVDINTGQDMCVASSGIRSLVSVVPALVRFLQCIRRYRDTRTWHPHLVNACKYATTFLVVGSNLLSKWWSDDTSIFFYLWVASYIFSFTYTFLWDVFMDWGLIDPRAPKEAPLLREEMIYGSKWYYYFAIAEDFILRLTWVMNVSLAEAWMLQGDLLVCILAPLEVIRRFIWNYFRLENEHVNNCGQFRAVRDITVKPIRKGDLESLLAKMDNPDGVTHRGQDLRERVKKQKKAAREKKQILKKNRLTRISLPIAPNFPHAHTHPILVESRQ
;
A
#
# COMPACT_ATOMS: atom_id res chain seq x y z
N MET A 1 -16.92 14.89 -15.28
CA MET A 1 -15.83 15.31 -14.37
C MET A 1 -15.27 16.63 -14.86
N LYS A 2 -14.96 17.54 -13.95
CA LYS A 2 -14.36 18.84 -14.28
C LYS A 2 -12.91 18.61 -14.70
N PHE A 3 -12.44 19.28 -15.75
CA PHE A 3 -11.08 19.08 -16.30
C PHE A 3 -9.98 19.17 -15.22
N GLY A 4 -10.14 20.00 -14.19
CA GLY A 4 -9.20 20.07 -13.06
C GLY A 4 -9.07 18.78 -12.25
N GLU A 5 -10.16 18.03 -12.03
CA GLU A 5 -10.13 16.72 -11.35
C GLU A 5 -9.41 15.67 -12.20
N GLN A 6 -9.62 15.70 -13.51
CA GLN A 6 -8.94 14.79 -14.44
C GLN A 6 -7.46 15.12 -14.57
N LEU A 7 -7.12 16.40 -14.70
CA LEU A 7 -5.73 16.86 -14.72
C LEU A 7 -5.02 16.38 -13.45
N ALA A 8 -5.57 16.67 -12.26
CA ALA A 8 -5.02 16.26 -10.97
C ALA A 8 -4.78 14.74 -10.85
N SER A 9 -5.69 13.91 -11.39
CA SER A 9 -5.55 12.45 -11.38
C SER A 9 -4.49 11.88 -12.33
N HIS A 10 -4.08 12.66 -13.34
CA HIS A 10 -3.13 12.26 -14.36
C HIS A 10 -1.75 12.94 -14.23
N LEU A 11 -1.59 13.87 -13.28
CA LEU A 11 -0.31 14.50 -13.01
C LEU A 11 0.68 13.47 -12.50
N THR A 12 1.87 13.46 -13.09
CA THR A 12 3.07 12.86 -12.48
C THR A 12 3.32 13.54 -11.14
N PRO A 13 3.15 12.86 -9.99
CA PRO A 13 3.27 13.47 -8.67
C PRO A 13 4.58 14.23 -8.45
N GLU A 14 5.69 13.71 -8.96
CA GLU A 14 7.02 14.34 -8.88
C GLU A 14 7.08 15.69 -9.58
N TRP A 15 6.28 15.87 -10.63
CA TRP A 15 6.30 17.08 -11.45
C TRP A 15 5.09 17.97 -11.17
N ARG A 16 4.29 17.66 -10.13
CA ARG A 16 3.02 18.35 -9.82
C ARG A 16 3.16 19.89 -9.83
N LYS A 17 4.24 20.42 -9.24
CA LYS A 17 4.53 21.87 -9.19
C LYS A 17 4.88 22.49 -10.56
N GLN A 18 5.41 21.67 -11.47
CA GLN A 18 5.86 22.06 -12.80
C GLN A 18 4.71 22.11 -13.80
N TYR A 19 3.61 21.40 -13.54
CA TYR A 19 2.39 21.53 -14.34
C TYR A 19 1.74 22.92 -14.18
N ILE A 20 0.93 23.28 -15.18
CA ILE A 20 0.08 24.46 -15.14
C ILE A 20 -0.82 24.46 -13.89
N ARG A 21 -0.79 25.55 -13.13
CA ARG A 21 -1.67 25.77 -11.97
C ARG A 21 -3.09 26.12 -12.41
N TYR A 22 -3.75 25.15 -13.05
CA TYR A 22 -5.04 25.34 -13.72
C TYR A 22 -6.14 25.81 -12.78
N GLU A 23 -6.22 25.28 -11.55
CA GLU A 23 -7.25 25.69 -10.60
C GLU A 23 -7.00 27.10 -10.05
N GLU A 24 -5.74 27.50 -9.83
CA GLU A 24 -5.41 28.88 -9.41
C GLU A 24 -5.77 29.89 -10.50
N LEU A 25 -5.36 29.64 -11.76
CA LEU A 25 -5.71 30.49 -12.90
C LEU A 25 -7.23 30.55 -13.12
N LYS A 26 -7.94 29.45 -12.84
CA LYS A 26 -9.38 29.40 -12.94
C LYS A 26 -10.06 30.19 -11.82
N THR A 27 -9.56 30.12 -10.59
CA THR A 27 -10.04 30.95 -9.48
C THR A 27 -9.81 32.43 -9.78
N LEU A 28 -8.63 32.79 -10.28
CA LEU A 28 -8.31 34.15 -10.72
C LEU A 28 -9.35 34.69 -11.73
N LEU A 29 -9.72 33.88 -12.74
CA LEU A 29 -10.76 34.28 -13.70
C LEU A 29 -12.15 34.48 -13.07
N TYR A 30 -12.49 33.70 -12.02
CA TYR A 30 -13.76 33.88 -11.32
C TYR A 30 -13.75 35.11 -10.41
N ASP A 31 -12.63 35.39 -9.75
CA ASP A 31 -12.46 36.56 -8.88
C ASP A 31 -12.56 37.86 -9.70
N ILE A 32 -11.89 37.92 -10.87
CA ILE A 32 -12.02 39.03 -11.82
C ILE A 32 -13.48 39.26 -12.22
N MET A 33 -14.26 38.18 -12.41
CA MET A 33 -15.68 38.31 -12.78
C MET A 33 -16.59 38.68 -11.62
N LEU A 34 -16.21 38.39 -10.37
CA LEU A 34 -16.95 38.78 -9.18
C LEU A 34 -16.75 40.27 -8.85
N GLU A 35 -15.56 40.79 -9.10
CA GLU A 35 -15.19 42.19 -8.84
C GLU A 35 -15.52 43.15 -9.99
N ALA A 36 -15.98 42.61 -11.14
CA ALA A 36 -16.28 43.40 -12.32
C ALA A 36 -17.41 44.42 -12.08
N PRO A 37 -17.22 45.71 -12.44
CA PRO A 37 -18.26 46.73 -12.35
C PRO A 37 -19.52 46.39 -13.15
N THR A 38 -20.67 46.91 -12.70
CA THR A 38 -21.97 46.70 -13.40
C THR A 38 -22.15 47.65 -14.59
N GLU A 39 -21.49 48.81 -14.58
CA GLU A 39 -21.49 49.76 -15.69
C GLU A 39 -20.61 49.28 -16.85
N ALA A 40 -21.13 49.31 -18.08
CA ALA A 40 -20.50 48.70 -19.25
C ALA A 40 -19.10 49.28 -19.56
N ASP A 41 -18.97 50.61 -19.61
CA ASP A 41 -17.69 51.26 -19.97
C ASP A 41 -16.61 51.03 -18.90
N ALA A 42 -17.00 51.08 -17.62
CA ALA A 42 -16.11 50.78 -16.50
C ALA A 42 -15.72 49.29 -16.46
N ARG A 43 -16.64 48.40 -16.85
CA ARG A 43 -16.41 46.96 -16.94
C ARG A 43 -15.40 46.61 -18.03
N ASP A 44 -15.51 47.21 -19.20
CA ASP A 44 -14.60 46.93 -20.32
C ASP A 44 -13.17 47.42 -20.02
N GLN A 45 -13.04 48.59 -19.39
CA GLN A 45 -11.74 49.09 -18.92
C GLN A 45 -11.14 48.18 -17.83
N TYR A 46 -11.95 47.74 -16.87
CA TYR A 46 -11.53 46.82 -15.82
C TYR A 46 -11.09 45.47 -16.38
N ILE A 47 -11.86 44.88 -17.32
CA ILE A 47 -11.50 43.63 -17.99
C ILE A 47 -10.17 43.78 -18.73
N SER A 48 -9.96 44.88 -19.48
CA SER A 48 -8.69 45.09 -20.19
C SER A 48 -7.48 45.18 -19.24
N GLN A 49 -7.64 45.78 -18.05
CA GLN A 49 -6.56 45.86 -17.06
C GLN A 49 -6.30 44.50 -16.38
N MET A 50 -7.36 43.72 -16.15
CA MET A 50 -7.24 42.40 -15.54
C MET A 50 -6.74 41.34 -16.52
N ASP A 51 -6.99 41.49 -17.82
CA ASP A 51 -6.40 40.66 -18.88
C ASP A 51 -4.87 40.73 -18.83
N GLU A 52 -4.30 41.92 -18.64
CA GLU A 52 -2.84 42.09 -18.49
C GLU A 52 -2.30 41.29 -17.29
N THR A 53 -3.02 41.31 -16.17
CA THR A 53 -2.67 40.55 -14.96
C THR A 53 -2.77 39.04 -15.20
N PHE A 54 -3.85 38.58 -15.85
CA PHE A 54 -4.05 37.17 -16.18
C PHE A 54 -2.98 36.64 -17.15
N PHE A 55 -2.65 37.40 -18.20
CA PHE A 55 -1.61 37.02 -19.15
C PHE A 55 -0.21 37.06 -18.54
N ALA A 56 0.06 37.95 -17.58
CA ALA A 56 1.31 37.96 -16.84
C ALA A 56 1.49 36.66 -16.01
N GLU A 57 0.45 36.18 -15.34
CA GLU A 57 0.49 34.89 -14.64
C GLU A 57 0.61 33.70 -15.62
N CYS A 58 -0.05 33.77 -16.77
CA CYS A 58 0.11 32.76 -17.83
C CYS A 58 1.53 32.71 -18.40
N GLU A 59 2.19 33.86 -18.56
CA GLU A 59 3.59 33.93 -19.01
C GLU A 59 4.53 33.28 -17.97
N LYS A 60 4.34 33.54 -16.67
CA LYS A 60 5.10 32.87 -15.60
C LYS A 60 4.96 31.35 -15.66
N GLU A 61 3.73 30.86 -15.83
CA GLU A 61 3.46 29.43 -15.98
C GLU A 61 4.10 28.85 -17.26
N LEU A 62 4.04 29.58 -18.37
CA LEU A 62 4.63 29.18 -19.65
C LEU A 62 6.16 29.09 -19.56
N VAL A 63 6.83 30.07 -18.94
CA VAL A 63 8.28 30.06 -18.72
C VAL A 63 8.68 28.87 -17.84
N LYS A 64 7.97 28.65 -16.73
CA LYS A 64 8.19 27.49 -15.85
C LYS A 64 8.12 26.16 -16.62
N ILE A 65 7.06 25.98 -17.40
CA ILE A 65 6.82 24.74 -18.16
C ILE A 65 7.90 24.55 -19.24
N ASN A 66 8.27 25.62 -19.96
CA ASN A 66 9.32 25.57 -20.99
C ASN A 66 10.69 25.23 -20.42
N LEU A 67 11.09 25.86 -19.32
CA LEU A 67 12.38 25.60 -18.67
C LEU A 67 12.48 24.15 -18.21
N PHE A 68 11.44 23.67 -17.51
CA PHE A 68 11.39 22.30 -17.03
C PHE A 68 11.44 21.29 -18.19
N PHE A 69 10.64 21.50 -19.23
CA PHE A 69 10.60 20.60 -20.39
C PHE A 69 11.94 20.58 -21.14
N SER A 70 12.55 21.75 -21.37
CA SER A 70 13.83 21.87 -22.07
C SER A 70 14.99 21.23 -21.28
N GLN A 71 14.96 21.35 -19.94
CA GLN A 71 15.92 20.65 -19.09
C GLN A 71 15.75 19.13 -19.20
N LYS A 72 14.50 18.65 -19.14
CA LYS A 72 14.21 17.20 -19.17
C LYS A 72 14.47 16.56 -20.52
N ILE A 73 14.24 17.26 -21.62
CA ILE A 73 14.56 16.72 -22.96
C ILE A 73 16.08 16.60 -23.16
N ALA A 74 16.86 17.59 -22.68
CA ALA A 74 18.32 17.54 -22.74
C ALA A 74 18.90 16.41 -21.86
N GLU A 75 18.38 16.24 -20.64
CA GLU A 75 18.72 15.11 -19.76
C GLU A 75 18.39 13.77 -20.44
N ALA A 76 17.24 13.68 -21.10
CA ALA A 76 16.82 12.47 -21.80
C ALA A 76 17.73 12.14 -23.00
N GLN A 77 18.12 13.14 -23.79
CA GLN A 77 19.09 12.97 -24.89
C GLN A 77 20.43 12.47 -24.35
N GLY A 78 20.97 13.09 -23.30
CA GLY A 78 22.21 12.67 -22.66
C GLY A 78 22.16 11.21 -22.17
N LYS A 79 21.07 10.86 -21.49
CA LYS A 79 20.85 9.50 -20.99
C LYS A 79 20.68 8.47 -22.11
N TYR A 80 20.05 8.83 -23.21
CA TYR A 80 19.97 7.96 -24.39
C TYR A 80 21.35 7.66 -24.97
N HIS A 81 22.22 8.68 -25.09
CA HIS A 81 23.58 8.50 -25.56
C HIS A 81 24.41 7.62 -24.64
N GLU A 82 24.31 7.81 -23.31
CA GLU A 82 24.97 6.98 -22.31
C GLU A 82 24.55 5.51 -22.42
N LEU A 83 23.24 5.23 -22.43
CA LEU A 83 22.71 3.87 -22.53
C LEU A 83 23.08 3.18 -23.86
N THR A 84 23.11 3.94 -24.95
CA THR A 84 23.52 3.42 -26.26
C THR A 84 25.02 3.12 -26.28
N ALA A 85 25.85 3.95 -25.63
CA ALA A 85 27.28 3.69 -25.49
C ALA A 85 27.55 2.44 -24.64
N GLU A 86 26.85 2.28 -23.51
CA GLU A 86 26.92 1.06 -22.70
C GLU A 86 26.48 -0.18 -23.48
N LEU A 87 25.42 -0.07 -24.29
CA LEU A 87 24.96 -1.16 -25.14
C LEU A 87 26.00 -1.54 -26.21
N ASN A 88 26.64 -0.56 -26.84
CA ASN A 88 27.68 -0.80 -27.83
C ASN A 88 28.92 -1.43 -27.21
N THR A 89 29.39 -0.94 -26.05
CA THR A 89 30.52 -1.58 -25.33
C THR A 89 30.19 -3.01 -24.91
N PHE A 90 28.94 -3.28 -24.53
CA PHE A 90 28.47 -4.63 -24.25
C PHE A 90 28.49 -5.51 -25.51
N LYS A 91 28.04 -5.01 -26.67
CA LYS A 91 28.12 -5.73 -27.95
C LYS A 91 29.56 -6.00 -28.39
N ASP A 92 30.44 -5.00 -28.31
CA ASP A 92 31.86 -5.15 -28.65
C ASP A 92 32.53 -6.22 -27.77
N SER A 93 32.14 -6.29 -26.49
CA SER A 93 32.61 -7.33 -25.56
C SER A 93 32.15 -8.75 -25.94
N ILE A 94 31.03 -8.86 -26.66
CA ILE A 94 30.49 -10.11 -27.20
C ILE A 94 31.20 -10.46 -28.52
N GLU A 95 31.31 -9.51 -29.45
CA GLU A 95 31.88 -9.72 -30.79
C GLU A 95 33.39 -9.99 -30.77
N SER A 96 34.15 -9.22 -30.00
CA SER A 96 35.60 -9.42 -29.83
C SER A 96 35.98 -10.81 -29.29
N ARG A 97 35.02 -11.53 -28.71
CA ARG A 97 35.20 -12.88 -28.15
C ARG A 97 34.64 -14.00 -29.03
N GLN A 98 33.96 -13.68 -30.14
CA GLN A 98 33.47 -14.65 -31.12
C GLN A 98 34.43 -14.88 -32.31
N THR A 99 35.56 -14.17 -32.38
CA THR A 99 36.60 -14.46 -33.38
C THR A 99 37.16 -15.88 -33.18
N PRO A 100 37.13 -16.74 -34.21
CA PRO A 100 37.52 -18.14 -34.06
C PRO A 100 39.02 -18.27 -33.81
N ILE A 101 39.33 -19.06 -32.79
CA ILE A 101 40.66 -19.59 -32.46
C ILE A 101 41.15 -20.45 -33.64
N ALA A 102 41.76 -19.81 -34.66
CA ALA A 102 42.49 -20.49 -35.71
C ALA A 102 43.98 -20.75 -35.33
N GLN A 103 44.43 -20.27 -34.17
CA GLN A 103 45.80 -20.48 -33.70
C GLN A 103 45.84 -20.75 -32.19
N ARG A 104 45.46 -21.97 -31.79
CA ARG A 104 45.92 -22.58 -30.53
C ARG A 104 45.74 -24.10 -30.62
N LYS A 105 46.44 -24.70 -31.59
CA LYS A 105 46.82 -26.11 -31.46
C LYS A 105 47.96 -26.17 -30.43
N ASN A 106 47.79 -27.06 -29.46
CA ASN A 106 48.71 -27.45 -28.38
C ASN A 106 48.47 -26.74 -27.04
N VAL A 107 47.64 -27.36 -26.21
CA VAL A 107 48.04 -28.07 -24.96
C VAL A 107 46.75 -28.51 -24.26
N ARG A 108 46.48 -29.82 -24.28
CA ARG A 108 45.48 -30.49 -23.45
C ARG A 108 45.97 -30.47 -22.00
N LEU A 109 45.26 -29.80 -21.08
CA LEU A 109 45.07 -30.17 -19.67
C LEU A 109 44.28 -29.07 -18.93
N ARG A 110 43.07 -29.41 -18.42
CA ARG A 110 42.16 -28.71 -17.46
C ARG A 110 40.72 -28.53 -17.97
N PHE A 111 39.95 -29.62 -18.03
CA PHE A 111 38.55 -29.61 -18.51
C PHE A 111 37.46 -29.40 -17.43
N ALA A 112 37.80 -29.17 -16.15
CA ALA A 112 36.82 -28.88 -15.10
C ALA A 112 36.74 -27.38 -14.72
N GLY A 113 37.88 -26.69 -14.60
CA GLY A 113 37.92 -25.26 -14.24
C GLY A 113 37.47 -24.30 -15.34
N ALA A 114 37.64 -24.68 -16.61
CA ALA A 114 37.21 -23.88 -17.76
C ALA A 114 35.68 -23.84 -17.90
N LYS A 115 34.96 -24.94 -17.66
CA LYS A 115 33.48 -24.98 -17.66
C LYS A 115 32.88 -24.12 -16.54
N LEU A 116 33.49 -24.13 -15.36
CA LEU A 116 33.02 -23.33 -14.22
C LEU A 116 33.24 -21.82 -14.45
N SER A 117 34.37 -21.46 -15.06
CA SER A 117 34.66 -20.09 -15.50
C SER A 117 33.72 -19.62 -16.61
N LEU A 118 33.48 -20.46 -17.64
CA LEU A 118 32.56 -20.15 -18.74
C LEU A 118 31.12 -19.95 -18.25
N ASN A 119 30.65 -20.78 -17.31
CA ASN A 119 29.34 -20.63 -16.69
C ASN A 119 29.24 -19.37 -15.84
N LYS A 120 30.30 -18.99 -15.12
CA LYS A 120 30.36 -17.74 -14.35
C LYS A 120 30.33 -16.52 -15.27
N LEU A 121 31.07 -16.57 -16.38
CA LEU A 121 31.10 -15.55 -17.43
C LEU A 121 29.75 -15.41 -18.16
N GLN A 122 29.11 -16.51 -18.54
CA GLN A 122 27.75 -16.49 -19.12
C GLN A 122 26.73 -15.92 -18.14
N LYS A 123 26.87 -16.23 -16.85
CA LYS A 123 26.01 -15.69 -15.80
C LYS A 123 26.22 -14.19 -15.62
N GLU A 124 27.46 -13.70 -15.67
CA GLU A 124 27.77 -12.26 -15.64
C GLU A 124 27.22 -11.54 -16.88
N GLN A 125 27.41 -12.07 -18.08
CA GLN A 125 26.83 -11.51 -19.31
C GLN A 125 25.30 -11.45 -19.28
N SER A 126 24.65 -12.51 -18.78
CA SER A 126 23.19 -12.53 -18.64
C SER A 126 22.67 -11.48 -17.65
N LYS A 127 23.45 -11.18 -16.59
CA LYS A 127 23.13 -10.13 -15.62
C LYS A 127 23.29 -8.74 -16.21
N THR A 128 24.40 -8.48 -16.92
CA THR A 128 24.63 -7.18 -17.58
C THR A 128 23.59 -6.91 -18.67
N ALA A 129 23.24 -7.94 -19.47
CA ALA A 129 22.14 -7.84 -20.44
C ALA A 129 20.79 -7.56 -19.77
N GLN A 130 20.51 -8.17 -18.62
CA GLN A 130 19.28 -7.90 -17.85
C GLN A 130 19.27 -6.48 -17.27
N GLN A 131 20.40 -5.97 -16.80
CA GLN A 131 20.55 -4.60 -16.30
C GLN A 131 20.31 -3.57 -17.41
N LEU A 132 20.92 -3.75 -18.59
CA LEU A 132 20.65 -2.91 -19.76
C LEU A 132 19.18 -2.95 -20.16
N LYS A 133 18.57 -4.15 -20.22
CA LYS A 133 17.12 -4.30 -20.50
C LYS A 133 16.23 -3.58 -19.49
N LEU A 134 16.65 -3.50 -18.23
CA LEU A 134 15.93 -2.76 -17.18
C LEU A 134 16.12 -1.25 -17.40
N ALA A 135 17.35 -0.79 -17.58
CA ALA A 135 17.69 0.61 -17.78
C ALA A 135 17.00 1.24 -19.00
N PHE A 136 16.96 0.55 -20.14
CA PHE A 136 16.21 1.00 -21.32
C PHE A 136 14.70 1.04 -21.06
N SER A 137 14.17 0.13 -20.24
CA SER A 137 12.75 0.12 -19.90
C SER A 137 12.37 1.28 -18.97
N GLU A 138 13.22 1.62 -18.00
CA GLU A 138 13.06 2.80 -17.15
C GLU A 138 13.23 4.09 -17.96
N PHE A 139 14.17 4.11 -18.90
CA PHE A 139 14.37 5.26 -19.77
C PHE A 139 13.18 5.50 -20.70
N TYR A 140 12.67 4.46 -21.37
CA TYR A 140 11.47 4.53 -22.19
C TYR A 140 10.28 5.10 -21.42
N LEU A 141 10.15 4.70 -20.15
CA LEU A 141 9.11 5.25 -19.32
C LEU A 141 9.26 6.76 -19.14
N ASN A 142 10.44 7.23 -18.76
CA ASN A 142 10.66 8.65 -18.50
C ASN A 142 10.32 9.51 -19.73
N LEU A 143 10.58 9.00 -20.93
CA LEU A 143 10.14 9.63 -22.18
C LEU A 143 8.62 9.69 -22.31
N VAL A 144 7.91 8.59 -22.03
CA VAL A 144 6.45 8.55 -22.02
C VAL A 144 5.85 9.55 -21.03
N LEU A 145 6.45 9.68 -19.84
CA LEU A 145 6.03 10.66 -18.84
C LEU A 145 6.18 12.08 -19.35
N LEU A 146 7.33 12.38 -19.94
CA LEU A 146 7.62 13.70 -20.48
C LEU A 146 6.69 14.04 -21.65
N GLN A 147 6.28 13.04 -22.45
CA GLN A 147 5.27 13.19 -23.50
C GLN A 147 3.90 13.49 -22.91
N ASN A 148 3.49 12.77 -21.86
CA ASN A 148 2.24 13.05 -21.14
C ASN A 148 2.27 14.45 -20.52
N TYR A 149 3.39 14.89 -19.96
CA TYR A 149 3.58 16.22 -19.40
C TYR A 149 3.37 17.31 -20.47
N GLN A 150 3.98 17.15 -21.65
CA GLN A 150 3.81 18.05 -22.79
C GLN A 150 2.33 18.17 -23.18
N GLN A 151 1.67 17.03 -23.39
CA GLN A 151 0.26 16.96 -23.82
C GLN A 151 -0.72 17.54 -22.78
N LEU A 152 -0.52 17.23 -21.50
CA LEU A 152 -1.39 17.72 -20.42
C LEU A 152 -1.26 19.23 -20.25
N ASN A 153 -0.05 19.78 -20.28
CA ASN A 153 0.16 21.22 -20.18
C ASN A 153 -0.38 21.97 -21.40
N ALA A 154 -0.14 21.46 -22.62
CA ALA A 154 -0.72 22.02 -23.84
C ALA A 154 -2.26 22.05 -23.78
N THR A 155 -2.87 20.97 -23.29
CA THR A 155 -4.32 20.89 -23.10
C THR A 155 -4.80 21.84 -22.01
N GLY A 156 -4.04 22.00 -20.92
CA GLY A 156 -4.32 22.93 -19.83
C GLY A 156 -4.36 24.38 -20.30
N PHE A 157 -3.35 24.82 -21.05
CA PHE A 157 -3.34 26.15 -21.67
C PHE A 157 -4.53 26.34 -22.62
N ARG A 158 -4.78 25.37 -23.52
CA ARG A 158 -5.95 25.44 -24.41
C ARG A 158 -7.26 25.62 -23.64
N LYS A 159 -7.44 24.90 -22.53
CA LYS A 159 -8.65 24.95 -21.69
C LYS A 159 -8.78 26.25 -20.91
N ILE A 160 -7.69 26.80 -20.37
CA ILE A 160 -7.76 28.02 -19.58
C ILE A 160 -8.02 29.24 -20.47
N PHE A 161 -7.39 29.31 -21.65
CA PHE A 161 -7.67 30.38 -22.61
C PHE A 161 -9.09 30.28 -23.18
N LYS A 162 -9.58 29.08 -23.53
CA LYS A 162 -10.98 28.90 -23.92
C LYS A 162 -11.97 29.31 -22.80
N LYS A 163 -11.57 29.18 -21.54
CA LYS A 163 -12.38 29.61 -20.39
C LYS A 163 -12.36 31.12 -20.23
N HIS A 164 -11.19 31.74 -20.38
CA HIS A 164 -11.00 33.19 -20.42
C HIS A 164 -11.92 33.81 -21.48
N ASP A 165 -11.80 33.38 -22.74
CA ASP A 165 -12.57 33.92 -23.88
C ASP A 165 -14.09 33.78 -23.65
N LYS A 166 -14.53 32.66 -23.05
CA LYS A 166 -15.93 32.44 -22.72
C LYS A 166 -16.46 33.33 -21.58
N LEU A 167 -15.61 33.70 -20.61
CA LEU A 167 -15.99 34.53 -19.47
C LEU A 167 -15.93 36.02 -19.81
N MET A 168 -14.85 36.44 -20.47
CA MET A 168 -14.60 37.82 -20.87
C MET A 168 -15.32 38.21 -22.16
N MET A 169 -15.86 37.23 -22.92
CA MET A 169 -16.50 37.44 -24.22
C MET A 169 -15.57 38.15 -25.24
N ASN A 170 -14.30 37.79 -25.23
CA ASN A 170 -13.26 38.29 -26.14
C ASN A 170 -12.47 37.13 -26.75
N ASP A 171 -11.61 37.43 -27.74
CA ASP A 171 -10.76 36.44 -28.43
C ASP A 171 -9.28 36.53 -28.01
N ALA A 172 -8.96 37.35 -27.01
CA ALA A 172 -7.59 37.65 -26.60
C ALA A 172 -6.82 36.41 -26.10
N GLY A 173 -7.51 35.47 -25.42
CA GLY A 173 -6.90 34.23 -24.96
C GLY A 173 -6.51 33.30 -26.11
N MET A 174 -7.35 33.21 -27.15
CA MET A 174 -7.04 32.47 -28.37
C MET A 174 -5.81 33.07 -29.08
N ASP A 175 -5.76 34.39 -29.24
CA ASP A 175 -4.63 35.08 -29.87
C ASP A 175 -3.33 34.86 -29.09
N TRP A 176 -3.39 34.94 -27.76
CA TRP A 176 -2.23 34.68 -26.90
C TRP A 176 -1.75 33.24 -27.02
N ARG A 177 -2.67 32.26 -27.05
CA ARG A 177 -2.33 30.84 -27.22
C ARG A 177 -1.57 30.60 -28.52
N ILE A 178 -2.06 31.12 -29.64
CA ILE A 178 -1.45 30.95 -30.97
C ILE A 178 -0.07 31.62 -31.01
N ASN A 179 0.04 32.83 -30.46
CA ASN A 179 1.27 33.62 -30.57
C ASN A 179 2.35 33.26 -29.55
N ARG A 180 1.99 32.70 -28.39
CA ARG A 180 2.95 32.39 -27.31
C ARG A 180 3.08 30.89 -27.06
N VAL A 181 1.97 30.18 -26.83
CA VAL A 181 2.00 28.76 -26.44
C VAL A 181 2.35 27.87 -27.63
N GLU A 182 1.66 28.01 -28.76
CA GLU A 182 1.87 27.14 -29.93
C GLU A 182 3.23 27.39 -30.61
N LYS A 183 3.86 28.55 -30.35
CA LYS A 183 5.23 28.90 -30.79
C LYS A 183 6.32 28.58 -29.77
N SER A 184 5.94 28.08 -28.59
CA SER A 184 6.91 27.79 -27.53
C SER A 184 7.70 26.50 -27.78
N SER A 185 8.89 26.41 -27.16
CA SER A 185 9.77 25.25 -27.34
C SER A 185 9.13 23.95 -26.85
N PHE A 186 8.39 23.98 -25.74
CA PHE A 186 7.74 22.77 -25.24
C PHE A 186 6.64 22.26 -26.17
N PHE A 187 6.00 23.12 -26.96
CA PHE A 187 4.91 22.70 -27.86
C PHE A 187 5.43 22.19 -29.21
N LEU A 188 6.44 22.86 -29.78
CA LEU A 188 6.96 22.53 -31.12
C LEU A 188 7.99 21.38 -31.12
N ASN A 189 8.57 21.05 -29.97
CA ASN A 189 9.61 20.03 -29.90
C ASN A 189 9.02 18.62 -30.19
N SER A 190 9.49 18.02 -31.28
CA SER A 190 9.17 16.65 -31.72
C SER A 190 10.27 15.63 -31.40
N ASP A 191 11.36 16.06 -30.74
CA ASP A 191 12.48 15.21 -30.36
C ASP A 191 12.04 14.10 -29.40
N ILE A 192 11.00 14.34 -28.61
CA ILE A 192 10.47 13.35 -27.71
C ILE A 192 9.89 12.13 -28.44
N GLU A 193 9.19 12.35 -29.55
CA GLU A 193 8.64 11.26 -30.35
C GLU A 193 9.75 10.48 -31.07
N SER A 194 10.78 11.18 -31.55
CA SER A 194 11.93 10.54 -32.18
C SER A 194 12.74 9.71 -31.17
N LEU A 195 12.97 10.21 -29.96
CA LEU A 195 13.61 9.49 -28.86
C LEU A 195 12.84 8.22 -28.47
N ILE A 196 11.51 8.31 -28.35
CA ILE A 196 10.66 7.15 -28.05
C ILE A 196 10.83 6.09 -29.14
N ASN A 197 10.72 6.47 -30.42
CA ASN A 197 10.85 5.54 -31.54
C ASN A 197 12.25 4.91 -31.63
N ASN A 198 13.29 5.69 -31.33
CA ASN A 198 14.67 5.21 -31.29
C ASN A 198 14.86 4.15 -30.19
N VAL A 199 14.37 4.41 -28.97
CA VAL A 199 14.43 3.45 -27.87
C VAL A 199 13.65 2.18 -28.17
N GLU A 200 12.44 2.28 -28.75
CA GLU A 200 11.67 1.11 -29.18
C GLU A 200 12.46 0.26 -30.17
N SER A 201 13.05 0.90 -31.17
CA SER A 201 13.83 0.24 -32.21
C SER A 201 15.06 -0.45 -31.62
N THR A 202 15.81 0.24 -30.75
CA THR A 202 17.00 -0.31 -30.06
C THR A 202 16.62 -1.52 -29.20
N VAL A 203 15.55 -1.44 -28.41
CA VAL A 203 15.13 -2.55 -27.54
C VAL A 203 14.62 -3.75 -28.33
N ILE A 204 13.84 -3.51 -29.39
CA ILE A 204 13.30 -4.58 -30.23
C ILE A 204 14.41 -5.29 -31.00
N ASN A 205 15.25 -4.52 -31.70
CA ASN A 205 16.24 -5.07 -32.61
C ASN A 205 17.47 -5.61 -31.87
N GLU A 206 17.98 -4.87 -30.88
CA GLU A 206 19.29 -5.15 -30.28
C GLU A 206 19.21 -5.98 -29.00
N LEU A 207 18.14 -5.83 -28.21
CA LEU A 207 18.01 -6.52 -26.91
C LEU A 207 17.07 -7.73 -26.95
N GLU A 208 16.06 -7.74 -27.83
CA GLU A 208 15.08 -8.82 -27.96
C GLU A 208 15.18 -9.57 -29.31
N GLY A 209 16.28 -9.37 -30.05
CA GLY A 209 16.60 -10.14 -31.26
C GLY A 209 15.55 -10.03 -32.37
N GLY A 210 14.91 -8.87 -32.49
CA GLY A 210 13.86 -8.59 -33.48
C GLY A 210 12.44 -9.00 -33.05
N ASN A 211 12.26 -9.57 -31.85
CA ASN A 211 10.92 -9.94 -31.38
C ASN A 211 10.15 -8.72 -30.85
N ARG A 212 9.39 -8.07 -31.74
CA ARG A 212 8.55 -6.90 -31.42
C ARG A 212 7.56 -7.15 -30.27
N GLN A 213 6.98 -8.35 -30.16
CA GLN A 213 6.05 -8.64 -29.07
C GLN A 213 6.76 -8.70 -27.72
N ALA A 214 7.93 -9.33 -27.65
CA ALA A 214 8.73 -9.39 -26.44
C ALA A 214 9.25 -7.99 -26.03
N GLY A 215 9.78 -7.22 -26.98
CA GLY A 215 10.24 -5.84 -26.76
C GLY A 215 9.12 -4.92 -26.28
N MET A 216 7.99 -4.88 -26.99
CA MET A 216 6.85 -4.06 -26.57
C MET A 216 6.21 -4.54 -25.28
N LYS A 217 6.21 -5.85 -24.96
CA LYS A 217 5.70 -6.35 -23.66
C LYS A 217 6.60 -5.91 -22.51
N ARG A 218 7.91 -5.77 -22.75
CA ARG A 218 8.89 -5.29 -21.76
C ARG A 218 8.82 -3.77 -21.56
N LEU A 219 8.65 -3.02 -22.66
CA LEU A 219 8.53 -1.56 -22.67
C LEU A 219 7.16 -1.09 -22.17
N LYS A 220 6.09 -1.85 -22.46
CA LYS A 220 4.75 -1.56 -21.95
C LYS A 220 4.74 -1.76 -20.45
N VAL A 221 4.64 -0.64 -19.78
CA VAL A 221 4.33 -0.59 -18.36
C VAL A 221 2.98 -1.25 -18.13
N PRO A 222 2.87 -2.20 -17.18
CA PRO A 222 1.59 -2.59 -16.62
C PRO A 222 0.82 -1.33 -16.17
N PRO A 223 -0.51 -1.26 -16.35
CA PRO A 223 -1.30 -0.18 -15.74
C PRO A 223 -0.96 0.04 -14.26
N LEU A 224 -0.56 1.27 -13.86
CA LEU A 224 -0.51 1.69 -12.44
C LEU A 224 -1.86 1.56 -11.73
N SER A 225 -2.95 1.66 -12.48
CA SER A 225 -4.23 1.16 -12.00
C SER A 225 -4.13 -0.36 -11.98
N GLU A 226 -3.73 -0.91 -10.82
CA GLU A 226 -3.80 -2.33 -10.52
C GLU A 226 -5.13 -2.84 -11.06
N LYS A 227 -5.08 -3.76 -12.02
CA LYS A 227 -6.30 -4.36 -12.56
C LYS A 227 -6.92 -5.15 -11.42
N GLN A 228 -7.97 -4.59 -10.83
CA GLN A 228 -8.77 -5.26 -9.82
C GLN A 228 -9.25 -6.57 -10.41
N ASN A 229 -8.82 -7.68 -9.80
CA ASN A 229 -9.32 -8.97 -10.17
C ASN A 229 -10.66 -9.19 -9.45
N ALA A 230 -11.71 -9.45 -10.23
CA ALA A 230 -13.04 -9.68 -9.66
C ALA A 230 -13.02 -10.88 -8.69
N GLY A 231 -12.21 -11.91 -8.97
CA GLY A 231 -12.08 -13.09 -8.11
C GLY A 231 -11.44 -12.79 -6.75
N THR A 232 -10.41 -11.94 -6.70
CA THR A 232 -9.74 -11.56 -5.44
C THR A 232 -10.66 -10.69 -4.60
N THR A 233 -11.37 -9.74 -5.23
CA THR A 233 -12.34 -8.88 -4.56
C THR A 233 -13.51 -9.69 -3.98
N PHE A 234 -14.04 -10.64 -4.74
CA PHE A 234 -15.09 -11.55 -4.25
C PHE A 234 -14.61 -12.41 -3.08
N SER A 235 -13.43 -13.03 -3.20
CA SER A 235 -12.87 -13.89 -2.17
C SER A 235 -12.55 -13.12 -0.88
N LEU A 236 -12.02 -11.90 -1.01
CA LEU A 236 -11.82 -10.98 0.12
C LEU A 236 -13.14 -10.71 0.85
N GLY A 237 -14.19 -10.32 0.11
CA GLY A 237 -15.51 -10.06 0.69
C GLY A 237 -16.12 -11.30 1.35
N MET A 238 -15.94 -12.48 0.73
CA MET A 238 -16.41 -13.76 1.26
C MET A 238 -15.71 -14.12 2.58
N PHE A 239 -14.38 -14.10 2.62
CA PHE A 239 -13.61 -14.44 3.83
C PHE A 239 -13.89 -13.45 4.96
N MET A 240 -13.99 -12.16 4.65
CA MET A 240 -14.34 -11.15 5.65
C MET A 240 -15.77 -11.33 6.17
N GLY A 241 -16.72 -11.64 5.29
CA GLY A 241 -18.10 -11.92 5.68
C GLY A 241 -18.22 -13.15 6.59
N ILE A 242 -17.53 -14.25 6.24
CA ILE A 242 -17.47 -15.45 7.08
C ILE A 242 -16.82 -15.12 8.42
N PHE A 243 -15.69 -14.40 8.44
CA PHE A 243 -15.03 -13.99 9.66
C PHE A 243 -15.95 -13.18 10.59
N ILE A 244 -16.73 -12.22 10.06
CA ILE A 244 -17.68 -11.43 10.85
C ILE A 244 -18.74 -12.34 11.48
N VAL A 245 -19.33 -13.26 10.71
CA VAL A 245 -20.33 -14.21 11.24
C VAL A 245 -19.73 -15.10 12.33
N LEU A 246 -18.52 -15.63 12.10
CA LEU A 246 -17.82 -16.45 13.09
C LEU A 246 -17.44 -15.64 14.34
N ALA A 247 -17.02 -14.38 14.20
CA ALA A 247 -16.72 -13.51 15.32
C ALA A 247 -17.96 -13.23 16.18
N VAL A 248 -19.11 -12.99 15.55
CA VAL A 248 -20.40 -12.90 16.28
C VAL A 248 -20.72 -14.21 16.98
N ALA A 249 -20.50 -15.36 16.33
CA ALA A 249 -20.71 -16.67 16.94
C ALA A 249 -19.77 -16.92 18.14
N ILE A 250 -18.52 -16.45 18.09
CA ILE A 250 -17.58 -16.52 19.23
C ILE A 250 -18.13 -15.72 20.41
N ILE A 251 -18.60 -14.49 20.17
CA ILE A 251 -19.16 -13.63 21.21
C ILE A 251 -20.41 -14.28 21.83
N LEU A 252 -21.32 -14.79 21.01
CA LEU A 252 -22.53 -15.47 21.49
C LEU A 252 -22.18 -16.75 22.27
N SER A 253 -21.21 -17.52 21.79
CA SER A 253 -20.78 -18.76 22.45
C SER A 253 -20.07 -18.46 23.78
N TRP A 254 -19.31 -17.37 23.86
CA TRP A 254 -18.67 -16.92 25.10
C TRP A 254 -19.69 -16.61 26.21
N PHE A 255 -20.85 -16.04 25.87
CA PHE A 255 -21.92 -15.76 26.83
C PHE A 255 -22.86 -16.94 27.07
N GLY A 256 -23.01 -17.83 26.08
CA GLY A 256 -24.03 -18.89 26.08
C GLY A 256 -23.54 -20.27 26.51
N LEU A 257 -22.24 -20.56 26.44
CA LEU A 257 -21.67 -21.83 26.90
C LEU A 257 -21.33 -21.75 28.38
N GLU A 258 -21.75 -22.76 29.14
CA GLU A 258 -21.25 -22.95 30.50
C GLU A 258 -19.74 -23.22 30.46
N GLN A 259 -18.99 -22.47 31.26
CA GLN A 259 -17.55 -22.60 31.34
C GLN A 259 -17.20 -23.99 31.90
N GLN A 260 -16.34 -24.73 31.21
CA GLN A 260 -15.91 -26.05 31.69
C GLN A 260 -15.19 -25.93 33.04
N VAL A 261 -15.63 -26.76 34.00
CA VAL A 261 -15.20 -26.70 35.41
C VAL A 261 -13.68 -26.93 35.60
N ASN A 262 -13.01 -27.58 34.64
CA ASN A 262 -11.60 -27.96 34.74
C ASN A 262 -10.68 -27.23 33.75
N GLU A 263 -11.16 -26.21 33.02
CA GLU A 263 -10.31 -25.46 32.09
C GLU A 263 -9.60 -24.28 32.79
N PRO A 264 -8.28 -24.12 32.62
CA PRO A 264 -7.55 -23.03 33.24
C PRO A 264 -7.91 -21.70 32.61
N LYS A 265 -8.18 -20.71 33.46
CA LYS A 265 -8.56 -19.36 33.03
C LYS A 265 -7.45 -18.70 32.18
N TRP A 266 -7.82 -17.89 31.19
CA TRP A 266 -6.91 -17.05 30.36
C TRP A 266 -5.89 -17.75 29.45
N VAL A 267 -5.57 -19.02 29.65
CA VAL A 267 -4.59 -19.77 28.83
C VAL A 267 -4.95 -19.72 27.35
N ALA A 268 -6.17 -20.10 26.98
CA ALA A 268 -6.62 -20.10 25.59
C ALA A 268 -6.57 -18.70 24.95
N VAL A 269 -6.90 -17.66 25.73
CA VAL A 269 -6.83 -16.28 25.27
C VAL A 269 -5.39 -15.90 24.90
N ARG A 270 -4.40 -16.25 25.73
CA ARG A 270 -2.98 -15.99 25.44
C ARG A 270 -2.49 -16.76 24.20
N LEU A 271 -2.95 -17.99 24.02
CA LEU A 271 -2.60 -18.82 22.86
C LEU A 271 -3.18 -18.27 21.55
N PHE A 272 -4.37 -17.68 21.56
CA PHE A 272 -5.03 -17.14 20.36
C PHE A 272 -4.75 -15.65 20.10
N ARG A 273 -4.43 -14.87 21.14
CA ARG A 273 -4.22 -13.41 21.05
C ARG A 273 -3.11 -13.03 20.08
N GLY A 274 -1.94 -13.66 20.18
CA GLY A 274 -0.80 -13.39 19.30
C GLY A 274 -1.14 -13.55 17.82
N PHE A 275 -1.87 -14.62 17.46
CA PHE A 275 -2.34 -14.84 16.09
C PHE A 275 -3.30 -13.75 15.61
N PHE A 276 -4.28 -13.40 16.44
CA PHE A 276 -5.25 -12.35 16.12
C PHE A 276 -4.56 -11.02 15.83
N LEU A 277 -3.67 -10.58 16.73
CA LEU A 277 -2.92 -9.33 16.60
C LEU A 277 -2.07 -9.32 15.33
N PHE A 278 -1.38 -10.43 15.04
CA PHE A 278 -0.57 -10.56 13.84
C PHE A 278 -1.43 -10.47 12.57
N PHE A 279 -2.53 -11.24 12.47
CA PHE A 279 -3.41 -11.21 11.31
C PHE A 279 -4.11 -9.87 11.13
N LEU A 280 -4.55 -9.23 12.23
CA LEU A 280 -5.11 -7.89 12.23
C LEU A 280 -4.09 -6.86 11.71
N SER A 281 -2.84 -6.92 12.17
CA SER A 281 -1.78 -6.02 11.70
C SER A 281 -1.51 -6.15 10.19
N MET A 282 -1.55 -7.39 9.65
CA MET A 282 -1.39 -7.62 8.21
C MET A 282 -2.58 -7.08 7.41
N TRP A 283 -3.79 -7.21 7.95
CA TRP A 283 -4.99 -6.68 7.33
C TRP A 283 -4.97 -5.14 7.29
N LEU A 284 -4.60 -4.50 8.41
CA LEU A 284 -4.41 -3.05 8.51
C LEU A 284 -3.28 -2.55 7.62
N CYS A 285 -2.20 -3.33 7.43
CA CYS A 285 -1.17 -3.02 6.44
C CYS A 285 -1.74 -2.99 5.01
N GLY A 286 -2.64 -3.91 4.67
CA GLY A 286 -3.37 -3.86 3.40
C GLY A 286 -4.22 -2.60 3.23
N LEU A 287 -4.88 -2.13 4.30
CA LEU A 287 -5.58 -0.84 4.29
C LEU A 287 -4.64 0.36 4.13
N ASN A 288 -3.48 0.34 4.79
CA ASN A 288 -2.44 1.35 4.60
C ASN A 288 -2.03 1.44 3.12
N MET A 289 -1.75 0.29 2.49
CA MET A 289 -1.42 0.24 1.05
C MET A 289 -2.52 0.82 0.17
N TYR A 290 -3.80 0.50 0.46
CA TYR A 290 -4.93 1.09 -0.24
C TYR A 290 -4.97 2.62 -0.07
N GLY A 291 -4.83 3.10 1.16
CA GLY A 291 -4.89 4.54 1.44
C GLY A 291 -3.70 5.32 0.86
N TRP A 292 -2.48 4.75 0.88
CA TRP A 292 -1.32 5.32 0.20
C TRP A 292 -1.55 5.40 -1.31
N ALA A 293 -2.04 4.32 -1.93
CA ALA A 293 -2.36 4.31 -3.35
C ALA A 293 -3.44 5.35 -3.70
N ALA A 294 -4.48 5.49 -2.87
CA ALA A 294 -5.55 6.47 -3.06
C ALA A 294 -5.07 7.92 -2.90
N ALA A 295 -4.14 8.18 -1.97
CA ALA A 295 -3.53 9.49 -1.75
C ALA A 295 -2.42 9.84 -2.76
N GLY A 296 -2.02 8.89 -3.61
CA GLY A 296 -0.93 9.07 -4.57
C GLY A 296 0.48 8.95 -3.97
N VAL A 297 0.61 8.34 -2.79
CA VAL A 297 1.91 8.04 -2.15
C VAL A 297 2.51 6.79 -2.78
N ASN A 298 3.69 6.93 -3.37
CA ASN A 298 4.39 5.84 -4.06
C ASN A 298 5.08 4.87 -3.08
N HIS A 299 4.27 4.08 -2.37
CA HIS A 299 4.77 3.10 -1.40
C HIS A 299 5.64 2.00 -2.04
N VAL A 300 5.39 1.62 -3.30
CA VAL A 300 6.19 0.61 -4.01
C VAL A 300 7.65 1.05 -4.15
N LEU A 301 7.87 2.32 -4.52
CA LEU A 301 9.21 2.91 -4.61
C LEU A 301 9.86 3.05 -3.22
N ILE A 302 9.11 3.55 -2.24
CA ILE A 302 9.63 3.77 -0.87
C ILE A 302 10.11 2.46 -0.23
N PHE A 303 9.37 1.36 -0.45
CA PHE A 303 9.76 0.03 0.02
C PHE A 303 10.74 -0.70 -0.91
N GLU A 304 11.19 -0.06 -2.00
CA GLU A 304 12.09 -0.65 -3.01
C GLU A 304 11.60 -1.99 -3.56
N VAL A 305 10.28 -2.15 -3.71
CA VAL A 305 9.64 -3.37 -4.20
C VAL A 305 9.57 -3.32 -5.73
N ASP A 306 9.77 -4.47 -6.39
CA ASP A 306 9.65 -4.57 -7.84
C ASP A 306 8.22 -4.20 -8.32
N PRO A 307 8.04 -3.13 -9.12
CA PRO A 307 6.72 -2.70 -9.58
C PRO A 307 6.05 -3.70 -10.53
N ARG A 308 6.78 -4.70 -11.03
CA ARG A 308 6.23 -5.75 -11.91
C ARG A 308 5.75 -6.97 -11.14
N ASN A 309 6.23 -7.16 -9.92
CA ASN A 309 5.97 -8.37 -9.14
C ASN A 309 5.83 -8.04 -7.65
N HIS A 310 4.73 -7.38 -7.32
CA HIS A 310 4.34 -7.08 -5.94
C HIS A 310 2.94 -7.59 -5.64
N LEU A 311 2.65 -7.78 -4.35
CA LEU A 311 1.30 -8.05 -3.91
C LEU A 311 0.49 -6.76 -4.00
N THR A 312 -0.73 -6.88 -4.52
CA THR A 312 -1.71 -5.79 -4.48
C THR A 312 -2.27 -5.65 -3.07
N TYR A 313 -2.78 -4.47 -2.71
CA TYR A 313 -3.44 -4.27 -1.41
C TYR A 313 -4.61 -5.26 -1.20
N GLN A 314 -5.36 -5.57 -2.28
CA GLN A 314 -6.45 -6.55 -2.23
C GLN A 314 -5.95 -7.96 -1.90
N THR A 315 -4.82 -8.37 -2.47
CA THR A 315 -4.25 -9.71 -2.20
C THR A 315 -3.73 -9.81 -0.76
N VAL A 316 -3.09 -8.76 -0.24
CA VAL A 316 -2.65 -8.71 1.17
C VAL A 316 -3.86 -8.80 2.11
N MET A 317 -4.92 -8.03 1.85
CA MET A 317 -6.17 -8.09 2.61
C MET A 317 -6.87 -9.44 2.47
N GLN A 318 -6.83 -10.08 1.29
CA GLN A 318 -7.43 -11.40 1.07
C GLN A 318 -6.73 -12.47 1.90
N ILE A 319 -5.40 -12.51 1.87
CA ILE A 319 -4.60 -13.47 2.65
C ILE A 319 -4.85 -13.28 4.15
N SER A 320 -4.81 -12.04 4.64
CA SER A 320 -5.07 -11.75 6.06
C SER A 320 -6.52 -12.05 6.48
N SER A 321 -7.51 -11.77 5.63
CA SER A 321 -8.92 -12.11 5.91
C SER A 321 -9.14 -13.63 5.94
N PHE A 322 -8.46 -14.39 5.09
CA PHE A 322 -8.46 -15.85 5.14
C PHE A 322 -7.86 -16.38 6.46
N MET A 323 -6.73 -15.80 6.90
CA MET A 323 -6.11 -16.18 8.19
C MET A 323 -6.97 -15.80 9.40
N LEU A 324 -7.65 -14.64 9.37
CA LEU A 324 -8.62 -14.24 10.39
C LEU A 324 -9.83 -15.19 10.43
N MET A 325 -10.33 -15.62 9.28
CA MET A 325 -11.38 -16.64 9.19
C MET A 325 -10.91 -17.97 9.81
N LEU A 326 -9.71 -18.45 9.47
CA LEU A 326 -9.14 -19.67 10.07
C LEU A 326 -8.97 -19.53 11.58
N TRP A 327 -8.49 -18.37 12.06
CA TRP A 327 -8.40 -18.07 13.48
C TRP A 327 -9.76 -18.17 14.17
N ALA A 328 -10.81 -17.57 13.60
CA ALA A 328 -12.15 -17.61 14.18
C ALA A 328 -12.72 -19.04 14.18
N MET A 329 -12.46 -19.82 13.12
CA MET A 329 -12.80 -21.25 13.09
C MET A 329 -12.05 -22.04 14.17
N SER A 330 -10.78 -21.78 14.40
CA SER A 330 -9.99 -22.44 15.45
C SER A 330 -10.47 -22.08 16.85
N VAL A 331 -10.86 -20.82 17.09
CA VAL A 331 -11.43 -20.38 18.38
C VAL A 331 -12.79 -21.06 18.62
N LEU A 332 -13.66 -21.11 17.62
CA LEU A 332 -14.93 -21.85 17.75
C LEU A 332 -14.70 -23.35 17.95
N GLY A 333 -13.73 -23.93 17.23
CA GLY A 333 -13.31 -25.32 17.43
C GLY A 333 -12.89 -25.58 18.86
N TYR A 334 -12.10 -24.68 19.46
CA TYR A 334 -11.74 -24.71 20.88
C TYR A 334 -12.99 -24.65 21.78
N LEU A 335 -13.89 -23.68 21.58
CA LEU A 335 -15.09 -23.51 22.42
C LEU A 335 -16.04 -24.71 22.36
N TYR A 336 -16.14 -25.39 21.21
CA TYR A 336 -16.97 -26.58 21.01
C TYR A 336 -16.18 -27.90 21.07
N ALA A 337 -14.95 -27.88 21.59
CA ALA A 337 -14.06 -29.05 21.58
C ALA A 337 -14.67 -30.27 22.32
N SER A 338 -15.37 -30.04 23.43
CA SER A 338 -16.08 -31.08 24.18
C SER A 338 -17.16 -31.77 23.36
N TRP A 339 -17.94 -31.00 22.60
CA TRP A 339 -18.97 -31.51 21.69
C TRP A 339 -18.38 -32.26 20.49
N LEU A 340 -17.16 -31.90 20.08
CA LEU A 340 -16.44 -32.54 18.99
C LEU A 340 -15.64 -33.77 19.44
N HIS A 341 -15.59 -34.07 20.74
CA HIS A 341 -14.74 -35.11 21.33
C HIS A 341 -13.26 -34.96 20.92
N LEU A 342 -12.79 -33.72 20.77
CA LEU A 342 -11.41 -33.40 20.44
C LEU A 342 -10.75 -32.63 21.61
N PRO A 343 -9.43 -32.77 21.82
CA PRO A 343 -8.73 -31.98 22.82
C PRO A 343 -8.77 -30.48 22.49
N PRO A 344 -9.18 -29.58 23.42
CA PRO A 344 -9.32 -28.16 23.14
C PRO A 344 -8.01 -27.50 22.65
N PHE A 345 -6.87 -27.85 23.26
CA PHE A 345 -5.58 -27.27 22.91
C PHE A 345 -4.99 -27.79 21.60
N LEU A 346 -5.67 -28.71 20.89
CA LEU A 346 -5.31 -29.11 19.53
C LEU A 346 -5.50 -27.96 18.53
N PHE A 347 -6.55 -27.14 18.70
CA PHE A 347 -6.92 -26.09 17.74
C PHE A 347 -5.86 -24.97 17.61
N PRO A 348 -5.32 -24.36 18.70
CA PRO A 348 -4.24 -23.38 18.59
C PRO A 348 -2.95 -23.99 18.02
N MET A 349 -2.65 -25.25 18.36
CA MET A 349 -1.50 -25.98 17.80
C MET A 349 -1.64 -26.18 16.28
N ALA A 350 -2.81 -26.64 15.83
CA ALA A 350 -3.10 -26.83 14.42
C ALA A 350 -2.98 -25.51 13.64
N LEU A 351 -3.48 -24.40 14.21
CA LEU A 351 -3.34 -23.07 13.60
C LEU A 351 -1.87 -22.64 13.44
N MET A 352 -1.04 -22.87 14.46
CA MET A 352 0.41 -22.62 14.38
C MET A 352 1.06 -23.44 13.27
N LEU A 353 0.76 -24.74 13.20
CA LEU A 353 1.30 -25.62 12.18
C LEU A 353 0.90 -25.19 10.77
N ILE A 354 -0.36 -24.77 10.58
CA ILE A 354 -0.84 -24.22 9.30
C ILE A 354 -0.06 -22.95 8.93
N CYS A 355 0.17 -22.06 9.88
CA CYS A 355 0.93 -20.82 9.67
C CYS A 355 2.39 -21.08 9.29
N VAL A 356 3.08 -21.96 10.01
CA VAL A 356 4.46 -22.35 9.72
C VAL A 356 4.54 -23.06 8.37
N ALA A 357 3.64 -24.02 8.11
CA ALA A 357 3.58 -24.72 6.83
C ALA A 357 3.34 -23.74 5.67
N TYR A 358 2.43 -22.77 5.82
CA TYR A 358 2.19 -21.75 4.81
C TYR A 358 3.40 -20.84 4.60
N LEU A 359 4.05 -20.36 5.66
CA LEU A 359 5.16 -19.41 5.57
C LEU A 359 6.39 -20.02 4.88
N PHE A 360 6.74 -21.26 5.23
CA PHE A 360 7.94 -21.95 4.73
C PHE A 360 7.70 -22.83 3.50
N ASN A 361 6.50 -22.82 2.94
CA ASN A 361 6.18 -23.66 1.78
C ASN A 361 7.08 -23.32 0.56
N PRO A 362 7.82 -24.30 0.00
CA PRO A 362 8.74 -24.08 -1.12
C PRO A 362 8.05 -24.04 -2.50
N PHE A 363 6.79 -24.48 -2.60
CA PHE A 363 6.07 -24.56 -3.87
C PHE A 363 5.75 -23.18 -4.45
N LYS A 364 6.02 -23.02 -5.74
CA LYS A 364 5.74 -21.80 -6.50
C LYS A 364 4.34 -21.81 -7.11
N HIS A 365 3.85 -23.00 -7.50
CA HIS A 365 2.58 -23.17 -8.19
C HIS A 365 1.53 -23.86 -7.32
N PRO A 366 0.25 -23.46 -7.40
CA PRO A 366 -0.26 -22.31 -8.15
C PRO A 366 0.14 -20.96 -7.53
N GLU A 367 0.60 -20.01 -8.37
CA GLU A 367 1.13 -18.72 -7.91
C GLU A 367 0.06 -17.87 -7.17
N HIS A 368 -1.22 -18.09 -7.48
CA HIS A 368 -2.36 -17.42 -6.85
C HIS A 368 -2.57 -17.76 -5.38
N PHE A 369 -2.00 -18.87 -4.88
CA PHE A 369 -2.21 -19.31 -3.50
C PHE A 369 -0.94 -19.21 -2.67
N PHE A 370 0.21 -19.55 -3.25
CA PHE A 370 1.45 -19.65 -2.47
C PHE A 370 2.30 -18.38 -2.45
N HIS A 371 2.20 -17.48 -3.43
CA HIS A 371 2.94 -16.21 -3.44
C HIS A 371 4.40 -16.29 -2.94
N ARG A 372 5.13 -17.33 -3.40
CA ARG A 372 6.45 -17.70 -2.86
C ARG A 372 7.42 -16.53 -2.77
N ASN A 373 7.52 -15.73 -3.84
CA ASN A 373 8.47 -14.62 -3.89
C ASN A 373 8.22 -13.62 -2.75
N SER A 374 6.96 -13.29 -2.48
CA SER A 374 6.57 -12.34 -1.43
C SER A 374 6.81 -12.90 -0.03
N ARG A 375 6.54 -14.20 0.20
CA ARG A 375 6.84 -14.86 1.48
C ARG A 375 8.34 -14.90 1.78
N PHE A 376 9.14 -15.29 0.79
CA PHE A 376 10.60 -15.31 0.95
C PHE A 376 11.20 -13.90 1.04
N TRP A 377 10.59 -12.90 0.40
CA TRP A 377 10.92 -11.49 0.60
C TRP A 377 10.68 -11.08 2.07
N LEU A 378 9.50 -11.41 2.63
CA LEU A 378 9.21 -11.15 4.04
C LEU A 378 10.20 -11.85 4.96
N LEU A 379 10.45 -13.15 4.76
CA LEU A 379 11.41 -13.93 5.54
C LEU A 379 12.82 -13.34 5.48
N LYS A 380 13.28 -12.90 4.30
CA LYS A 380 14.57 -12.25 4.13
C LYS A 380 14.66 -10.96 4.94
N HIS A 381 13.63 -10.11 4.90
CA HIS A 381 13.61 -8.85 5.65
C HIS A 381 13.47 -9.08 7.17
N CYS A 382 12.68 -10.07 7.61
CA CYS A 382 12.65 -10.50 9.01
C CYS A 382 14.04 -10.99 9.47
N PHE A 383 14.71 -11.81 8.66
CA PHE A 383 16.06 -12.27 8.94
C PHE A 383 17.03 -11.09 9.05
N ASN A 384 17.06 -10.20 8.06
CA ASN A 384 17.91 -9.00 8.06
C ASN A 384 17.65 -8.10 9.27
N CYS A 385 16.40 -8.01 9.77
CA CYS A 385 16.09 -7.28 11.00
C CYS A 385 16.73 -7.95 12.22
N LEU A 386 16.58 -9.27 12.36
CA LEU A 386 17.17 -10.02 13.49
C LEU A 386 18.71 -10.06 13.43
N THR A 387 19.30 -10.00 12.24
CA THR A 387 20.75 -9.97 12.02
C THR A 387 21.26 -8.59 11.60
N ALA A 388 20.55 -7.52 11.97
CA ALA A 388 20.80 -6.15 11.55
C ALA A 388 22.26 -5.67 11.63
N PRO A 389 23.09 -6.04 12.64
CA PRO A 389 24.50 -5.64 12.68
C PRO A 389 25.33 -6.07 11.46
N PHE A 390 24.90 -7.11 10.73
CA PHE A 390 25.66 -7.74 9.67
C PHE A 390 25.21 -7.36 8.25
N HIS A 391 24.10 -6.62 8.11
CA HIS A 391 23.52 -6.29 6.82
C HIS A 391 23.37 -4.78 6.63
N TYR A 392 23.20 -4.35 5.39
CA TYR A 392 22.79 -2.98 5.10
C TYR A 392 21.31 -2.83 5.42
N VAL A 393 20.94 -1.77 6.16
CA VAL A 393 19.57 -1.55 6.64
C VAL A 393 18.82 -0.69 5.63
N THR A 394 17.87 -1.30 4.92
CA THR A 394 16.98 -0.61 3.98
C THR A 394 15.82 0.09 4.70
N PHE A 395 15.05 0.92 3.98
CA PHE A 395 13.82 1.50 4.53
C PHE A 395 12.82 0.42 4.97
N SER A 396 12.69 -0.66 4.19
CA SER A 396 11.82 -1.80 4.49
C SER A 396 12.20 -2.50 5.80
N ASP A 397 13.50 -2.72 6.04
CA ASP A 397 13.98 -3.30 7.31
C ASP A 397 13.72 -2.36 8.49
N PHE A 398 13.92 -1.06 8.29
CA PHE A 398 13.66 -0.02 9.28
C PHE A 398 12.17 0.01 9.67
N TRP A 399 11.28 0.02 8.67
CA TRP A 399 9.84 0.09 8.86
C TRP A 399 9.30 -1.18 9.51
N LEU A 400 9.79 -2.35 9.09
CA LEU A 400 9.40 -3.64 9.67
C LEU A 400 9.77 -3.72 11.15
N GLY A 401 10.95 -3.24 11.54
CA GLY A 401 11.33 -3.18 12.95
C GLY A 401 10.42 -2.26 13.78
N ASP A 402 9.92 -1.16 13.21
CA ASP A 402 8.94 -0.31 13.90
C ASP A 402 7.60 -1.03 14.11
N GLN A 403 7.17 -1.85 13.14
CA GLN A 403 6.00 -2.72 13.32
C GLN A 403 6.23 -3.75 14.45
N MET A 404 7.44 -4.32 14.54
CA MET A 404 7.77 -5.30 15.60
C MET A 404 7.61 -4.71 17.01
N ASN A 405 7.87 -3.41 17.21
CA ASN A 405 7.72 -2.76 18.51
C ASN A 405 6.26 -2.72 18.96
N SER A 406 5.33 -2.45 18.04
CA SER A 406 3.89 -2.49 18.32
C SER A 406 3.34 -3.92 18.40
N LEU A 407 4.10 -4.91 17.93
CA LEU A 407 3.78 -6.34 18.05
C LEU A 407 4.54 -7.03 19.19
N ALA A 408 5.10 -6.31 20.17
CA ALA A 408 5.83 -6.89 21.29
C ALA A 408 5.02 -7.95 22.06
N ILE A 409 3.70 -7.77 22.19
CA ILE A 409 2.80 -8.77 22.80
C ILE A 409 2.76 -10.07 21.98
N CYS A 410 2.86 -10.01 20.65
CA CYS A 410 2.94 -11.22 19.83
C CYS A 410 4.22 -12.03 20.12
N PHE A 411 5.35 -11.37 20.42
CA PHE A 411 6.58 -12.06 20.82
C PHE A 411 6.43 -12.73 22.20
N LEU A 412 5.78 -12.05 23.16
CA LEU A 412 5.50 -12.61 24.47
C LEU A 412 4.52 -13.79 24.40
N ASP A 413 3.50 -13.71 23.53
CA ASP A 413 2.55 -14.79 23.30
C ASP A 413 3.18 -15.96 22.54
N LEU A 414 4.12 -15.69 21.63
CA LEU A 414 4.90 -16.74 20.96
C LEU A 414 5.82 -17.47 21.96
N GLN A 415 6.49 -16.73 22.84
CA GLN A 415 7.28 -17.34 23.92
C GLN A 415 6.39 -18.18 24.84
N TYR A 416 5.22 -17.66 25.22
CA TYR A 416 4.25 -18.38 26.03
C TYR A 416 3.79 -19.66 25.35
N PHE A 417 3.40 -19.57 24.07
CA PHE A 417 2.97 -20.70 23.26
C PHE A 417 4.02 -21.81 23.24
N ILE A 418 5.29 -21.47 22.98
CA ILE A 418 6.39 -22.44 22.95
C ILE A 418 6.57 -23.10 24.33
N CYS A 419 6.54 -22.30 25.40
CA CYS A 419 6.69 -22.80 26.76
C CYS A 419 5.54 -23.73 27.16
N PHE A 420 4.29 -23.29 26.98
CA PHE A 420 3.08 -24.04 27.29
C PHE A 420 3.07 -25.45 26.66
N TYR A 421 3.27 -25.53 25.33
CA TYR A 421 3.30 -26.83 24.64
C TYR A 421 4.54 -27.67 24.94
N ALA A 422 5.64 -27.07 25.39
CA ALA A 422 6.85 -27.81 25.75
C ALA A 422 6.81 -28.41 27.16
N THR A 423 6.13 -27.74 28.11
CA THR A 423 6.25 -28.08 29.54
C THR A 423 4.92 -28.42 30.23
N GLU A 424 3.80 -27.86 29.80
CA GLU A 424 2.51 -27.92 30.52
C GLU A 424 1.49 -28.86 29.87
N VAL A 425 1.70 -29.20 28.59
CA VAL A 425 0.87 -30.17 27.86
C VAL A 425 1.44 -31.57 28.02
N ASP A 426 0.59 -32.49 28.44
CA ASP A 426 0.87 -33.91 28.45
C ASP A 426 0.47 -34.54 27.12
N PHE A 427 1.45 -35.18 26.47
CA PHE A 427 1.27 -35.90 25.20
C PHE A 427 1.06 -37.40 25.39
N SER A 428 1.06 -37.90 26.63
CA SER A 428 0.74 -39.29 26.93
C SER A 428 -0.71 -39.63 26.51
N ASP A 429 -0.90 -40.87 26.07
CA ASP A 429 -2.19 -41.43 25.63
C ASP A 429 -2.93 -40.68 24.50
N ALA A 430 -2.23 -39.84 23.73
CA ALA A 430 -2.78 -39.06 22.60
C ALA A 430 -3.95 -38.12 22.97
N GLN A 431 -4.14 -37.80 24.25
CA GLN A 431 -5.26 -37.00 24.74
C GLN A 431 -4.96 -35.49 24.86
N PHE A 432 -3.74 -35.01 24.56
CA PHE A 432 -3.34 -33.58 24.61
C PHE A 432 -3.94 -32.81 25.80
N GLN A 433 -3.75 -33.34 27.02
CA GLN A 433 -4.34 -32.75 28.22
C GLN A 433 -3.34 -31.80 28.91
N VAL A 434 -3.86 -30.74 29.50
CA VAL A 434 -3.05 -29.81 30.30
C VAL A 434 -2.94 -30.32 31.70
N ARG A 435 -1.74 -30.25 32.27
CA ARG A 435 -1.51 -30.57 33.68
C ARG A 435 -2.02 -29.43 34.55
N THR A 436 -3.24 -29.59 35.06
CA THR A 436 -3.89 -28.59 35.90
C THR A 436 -3.84 -28.97 37.37
N LEU A 437 -3.78 -27.95 38.24
CA LEU A 437 -3.89 -28.11 39.68
C LEU A 437 -4.68 -26.95 40.28
N ASN A 438 -5.18 -27.16 41.49
CA ASN A 438 -5.93 -26.15 42.23
C ASN A 438 -5.09 -25.80 43.46
N ILE A 439 -4.37 -24.68 43.39
CA ILE A 439 -3.56 -24.17 44.51
C ILE A 439 -4.27 -22.96 45.11
N THR A 440 -4.48 -22.99 46.43
CA THR A 440 -5.03 -21.85 47.18
C THR A 440 -3.93 -20.95 47.75
N GLU A 441 -2.75 -21.49 48.05
CA GLU A 441 -1.61 -20.75 48.60
C GLU A 441 -0.26 -21.35 48.11
N GLY A 442 0.67 -20.49 47.68
CA GLY A 442 2.02 -20.87 47.25
C GLY A 442 2.27 -20.77 45.73
N PRO A 443 3.54 -20.87 45.29
CA PRO A 443 3.89 -20.78 43.87
C PRO A 443 3.48 -22.04 43.10
N VAL A 444 3.02 -21.85 41.86
CA VAL A 444 2.66 -22.95 40.95
C VAL A 444 3.92 -23.74 40.55
N PRO A 445 3.94 -25.08 40.70
CA PRO A 445 5.09 -25.89 40.31
C PRO A 445 5.30 -25.90 38.78
N TRP A 446 6.53 -26.13 38.35
CA TRP A 446 6.88 -26.13 36.93
C TRP A 446 6.14 -27.22 36.15
N GLY A 447 5.59 -26.86 34.99
CA GLY A 447 4.85 -27.79 34.11
C GLY A 447 3.39 -28.00 34.52
N TYR A 448 2.84 -27.15 35.38
CA TYR A 448 1.44 -27.15 35.76
C TYR A 448 0.82 -25.76 35.66
N VAL A 449 -0.51 -25.72 35.51
CA VAL A 449 -1.31 -24.49 35.45
C VAL A 449 -2.34 -24.46 36.59
N ASP A 450 -2.46 -23.33 37.28
CA ASP A 450 -3.52 -23.12 38.25
C ASP A 450 -4.87 -22.84 37.57
N ILE A 451 -5.90 -23.58 37.94
CA ILE A 451 -7.22 -23.52 37.31
C ILE A 451 -7.90 -22.16 37.57
N ASN A 452 -7.80 -21.64 38.79
CA ASN A 452 -8.57 -20.47 39.22
C ASN A 452 -7.98 -19.15 38.70
N THR A 453 -6.67 -19.00 38.83
CA THR A 453 -5.95 -17.77 38.45
C THR A 453 -5.43 -17.83 37.02
N GLY A 454 -5.25 -19.03 36.46
CA GLY A 454 -4.59 -19.21 35.17
C GLY A 454 -3.10 -18.84 35.21
N GLN A 455 -2.50 -18.83 36.41
CA GLN A 455 -1.06 -18.61 36.57
C GLN A 455 -0.29 -19.90 36.30
N ASP A 456 0.86 -19.72 35.69
CA ASP A 456 1.78 -20.78 35.33
C ASP A 456 3.21 -20.26 35.33
N MET A 457 4.18 -21.17 35.28
CA MET A 457 5.59 -20.78 35.33
C MET A 457 6.08 -20.16 34.02
N CYS A 458 5.38 -20.40 32.90
CA CYS A 458 5.65 -19.76 31.62
C CYS A 458 5.40 -18.25 31.66
N VAL A 459 4.41 -17.80 32.45
CA VAL A 459 4.11 -16.39 32.73
C VAL A 459 4.95 -15.87 33.91
N ALA A 460 5.19 -16.68 34.95
CA ALA A 460 5.92 -16.26 36.15
C ALA A 460 7.43 -16.09 35.93
N SER A 461 8.00 -16.65 34.84
CA SER A 461 9.41 -16.49 34.46
C SER A 461 9.71 -15.05 34.00
N SER A 462 9.82 -14.14 34.96
CA SER A 462 10.01 -12.71 34.77
C SER A 462 11.27 -12.38 33.98
N GLY A 463 12.36 -13.15 34.15
CA GLY A 463 13.62 -12.98 33.42
C GLY A 463 13.47 -13.23 31.92
N ILE A 464 12.95 -14.40 31.52
CA ILE A 464 12.78 -14.76 30.10
C ILE A 464 11.80 -13.81 29.42
N ARG A 465 10.68 -13.48 30.07
CA ARG A 465 9.68 -12.56 29.51
C ARG A 465 10.24 -11.16 29.31
N SER A 466 11.06 -10.68 30.25
CA SER A 466 11.74 -9.39 30.13
C SER A 466 12.77 -9.37 28.99
N LEU A 467 13.48 -10.49 28.75
CA LEU A 467 14.37 -10.59 27.60
C LEU A 467 13.61 -10.56 26.28
N VAL A 468 12.49 -11.29 26.18
CA VAL A 468 11.67 -11.34 24.96
C VAL A 468 10.99 -9.99 24.68
N SER A 469 10.52 -9.27 25.69
CA SER A 469 9.89 -7.95 25.51
C SER A 469 10.85 -6.90 24.95
N VAL A 470 12.16 -7.07 25.19
CA VAL A 470 13.21 -6.15 24.72
C VAL A 470 13.62 -6.43 23.27
N VAL A 471 13.35 -7.62 22.73
CA VAL A 471 13.80 -8.03 21.38
C VAL A 471 13.43 -7.01 20.28
N PRO A 472 12.18 -6.50 20.18
CA PRO A 472 11.84 -5.52 19.15
C PRO A 472 12.63 -4.20 19.25
N ALA A 473 12.85 -3.71 20.47
CA ALA A 473 13.64 -2.49 20.71
C ALA A 473 15.13 -2.74 20.42
N LEU A 474 15.64 -3.93 20.76
CA LEU A 474 17.02 -4.33 20.46
C LEU A 474 17.29 -4.39 18.96
N VAL A 475 16.39 -4.99 18.18
CA VAL A 475 16.48 -5.01 16.71
C VAL A 475 16.62 -3.59 16.17
N ARG A 476 15.80 -2.65 16.63
CA ARG A 476 15.84 -1.25 16.19
C ARG A 476 17.08 -0.51 16.64
N PHE A 477 17.51 -0.72 17.88
CA PHE A 477 18.75 -0.16 18.41
C PHE A 477 19.95 -0.58 17.54
N LEU A 478 20.07 -1.87 17.23
CA LEU A 478 21.13 -2.42 16.40
C LEU A 478 21.07 -1.89 14.95
N GLN A 479 19.87 -1.78 14.37
CA GLN A 479 19.67 -1.15 13.05
C GLN A 479 20.15 0.31 13.04
N CYS A 480 19.86 1.08 14.10
CA CYS A 480 20.28 2.47 14.20
C CYS A 480 21.81 2.61 14.32
N ILE A 481 22.45 1.75 15.12
CA ILE A 481 23.92 1.69 15.20
C ILE A 481 24.54 1.32 13.86
N ARG A 482 23.95 0.34 13.16
CA ARG A 482 24.42 -0.08 11.83
C ARG A 482 24.34 1.06 10.83
N ARG A 483 23.23 1.80 10.80
CA ARG A 483 23.07 2.98 9.92
C ARG A 483 24.06 4.09 10.26
N TYR A 484 24.33 4.34 11.55
CA TYR A 484 25.37 5.28 11.96
C TYR A 484 26.75 4.85 11.45
N ARG A 485 27.09 3.57 11.57
CA ARG A 485 28.36 3.03 11.06
C ARG A 485 28.51 3.21 9.55
N ASP A 486 27.43 3.00 8.80
CA ASP A 486 27.43 3.04 7.33
C ASP A 486 27.46 4.47 6.78
N THR A 487 26.68 5.38 7.38
CA THR A 487 26.54 6.77 6.92
C THR A 487 27.52 7.74 7.57
N ARG A 488 28.10 7.37 8.73
CA ARG A 488 28.92 8.24 9.59
C ARG A 488 28.21 9.50 10.10
N THR A 489 26.89 9.58 9.99
CA THR A 489 26.10 10.73 10.48
C THR A 489 25.45 10.41 11.83
N TRP A 490 25.83 11.15 12.87
CA TRP A 490 25.30 10.91 14.22
C TRP A 490 23.80 11.22 14.32
N HIS A 491 23.32 12.29 13.67
CA HIS A 491 21.91 12.62 13.56
C HIS A 491 21.38 12.20 12.17
N PRO A 492 20.21 11.53 12.08
CA PRO A 492 19.32 11.14 13.19
C PRO A 492 19.67 9.79 13.85
N HIS A 493 20.68 9.07 13.37
CA HIS A 493 20.86 7.64 13.66
C HIS A 493 21.13 7.31 15.14
N LEU A 494 22.11 7.94 15.77
CA LEU A 494 22.48 7.65 17.16
C LEU A 494 21.41 8.16 18.13
N VAL A 495 20.78 9.28 17.81
CA VAL A 495 19.65 9.84 18.58
C VAL A 495 18.47 8.86 18.55
N ASN A 496 18.16 8.30 17.38
CA ASN A 496 17.16 7.24 17.27
C ASN A 496 17.56 5.96 18.04
N ALA A 497 18.84 5.63 18.11
CA ALA A 497 19.30 4.52 18.94
C ALA A 497 19.02 4.79 20.44
N CYS A 498 19.29 6.01 20.92
CA CYS A 498 18.96 6.39 22.29
C CYS A 498 17.46 6.26 22.60
N LYS A 499 16.58 6.57 21.65
CA LYS A 499 15.12 6.33 21.77
C LYS A 499 14.83 4.89 22.17
N TYR A 500 15.37 3.91 21.46
CA TYR A 500 15.13 2.48 21.76
C TYR A 500 15.88 2.00 23.00
N ALA A 501 17.01 2.63 23.34
CA ALA A 501 17.71 2.34 24.59
C ALA A 501 16.87 2.69 25.83
N THR A 502 15.94 3.65 25.73
CA THR A 502 15.01 3.96 26.83
C THR A 502 14.14 2.77 27.22
N THR A 503 13.79 1.89 26.27
CA THR A 503 13.04 0.65 26.55
C THR A 503 13.85 -0.31 27.42
N PHE A 504 15.18 -0.37 27.25
CA PHE A 504 16.04 -1.20 28.10
C PHE A 504 16.06 -0.70 29.54
N LEU A 505 16.07 0.63 29.73
CA LEU A 505 15.97 1.23 31.05
C LEU A 505 14.63 0.90 31.70
N VAL A 506 13.52 1.04 30.97
CA VAL A 506 12.19 0.71 31.48
C VAL A 506 12.09 -0.75 31.92
N VAL A 507 12.53 -1.69 31.08
CA VAL A 507 12.44 -3.12 31.40
C VAL A 507 13.42 -3.52 32.51
N GLY A 508 14.64 -2.99 32.49
CA GLY A 508 15.65 -3.26 33.51
C GLY A 508 15.21 -2.79 34.90
N SER A 509 14.65 -1.58 34.99
CA SER A 509 14.16 -1.01 36.25
C SER A 509 12.94 -1.77 36.79
N ASN A 510 12.04 -2.23 35.90
CA ASN A 510 10.93 -3.11 36.28
C ASN A 510 11.43 -4.43 36.90
N LEU A 511 12.43 -5.05 36.26
CA LEU A 511 13.01 -6.30 36.76
C LEU A 511 13.65 -6.11 38.14
N LEU A 512 14.42 -5.03 38.32
CA LEU A 512 15.03 -4.68 39.61
C LEU A 512 13.99 -4.41 40.69
N SER A 513 12.93 -3.67 40.35
CA SER A 513 11.82 -3.39 41.28
C SER A 513 11.12 -4.67 41.76
N LYS A 514 11.01 -5.71 40.91
CA LYS A 514 10.41 -7.00 41.27
C LYS A 514 11.34 -7.91 42.06
N TRP A 515 12.65 -7.76 41.88
CA TRP A 515 13.66 -8.52 42.61
C TRP A 515 13.89 -7.97 44.02
N TRP A 516 13.75 -6.66 44.19
CA TRP A 516 13.92 -5.96 45.45
C TRP A 516 12.56 -5.57 46.03
N SER A 517 11.85 -6.57 46.55
CA SER A 517 10.43 -6.56 46.97
C SER A 517 10.11 -5.70 48.22
N ASP A 518 10.59 -4.46 48.28
CA ASP A 518 10.07 -3.46 49.21
C ASP A 518 9.17 -2.48 48.44
N ASP A 519 7.92 -2.33 48.87
CA ASP A 519 6.89 -1.48 48.23
C ASP A 519 7.28 0.01 48.16
N THR A 520 8.32 0.43 48.91
CA THR A 520 8.92 1.77 48.87
C THR A 520 10.33 1.78 48.28
N SER A 521 10.64 0.84 47.39
CA SER A 521 11.98 0.77 46.79
C SER A 521 12.23 1.93 45.84
N ILE A 522 13.44 2.50 45.90
CA ILE A 522 13.94 3.49 44.94
C ILE A 522 13.81 3.01 43.48
N PHE A 523 13.81 1.69 43.28
CA PHE A 523 13.68 1.04 41.97
C PHE A 523 12.29 1.20 41.36
N PHE A 524 11.22 1.26 42.15
CA PHE A 524 9.87 1.57 41.67
C PHE A 524 9.80 2.99 41.10
N TYR A 525 10.29 3.99 41.85
CA TYR A 525 10.34 5.38 41.39
C TYR A 525 11.21 5.53 40.14
N LEU A 526 12.35 4.82 40.09
CA LEU A 526 13.24 4.82 38.94
C LEU A 526 12.56 4.18 37.71
N TRP A 527 11.76 3.12 37.92
CA TRP A 527 10.95 2.51 36.87
C TRP A 527 9.91 3.49 36.31
N VAL A 528 9.12 4.15 37.16
CA VAL A 528 8.14 5.16 36.73
C VAL A 528 8.82 6.32 36.00
N ALA A 529 9.94 6.84 36.54
CA ALA A 529 10.69 7.92 35.90
C ALA A 529 11.24 7.51 34.52
N SER A 530 11.74 6.27 34.38
CA SER A 530 12.20 5.75 33.10
C SER A 530 11.07 5.63 32.07
N TYR A 531 9.85 5.30 32.50
CA TYR A 531 8.66 5.28 31.63
C TYR A 531 8.27 6.69 31.17
N ILE A 532 8.24 7.67 32.07
CA ILE A 532 7.94 9.07 31.72
C ILE A 532 8.95 9.60 30.70
N PHE A 533 10.23 9.30 30.90
CA PHE A 533 11.28 9.67 29.95
C PHE A 533 11.11 8.99 28.59
N SER A 534 10.88 7.67 28.58
CA SER A 534 10.66 6.90 27.35
C SER A 534 9.43 7.37 26.59
N PHE A 535 8.32 7.62 27.29
CA PHE A 535 7.08 8.18 26.75
C PHE A 535 7.35 9.54 26.08
N THR A 536 7.95 10.48 26.82
CA THR A 536 8.19 11.84 26.32
C THR A 536 9.10 11.80 25.09
N TYR A 537 10.18 11.03 25.14
CA TYR A 537 11.10 10.88 24.02
C TYR A 537 10.39 10.32 22.79
N THR A 538 9.71 9.19 22.93
CA THR A 538 9.10 8.49 21.79
C THR A 538 7.94 9.25 21.18
N PHE A 539 7.13 9.93 21.99
CA PHE A 539 6.06 10.82 21.50
C PHE A 539 6.63 12.00 20.69
N LEU A 540 7.62 12.71 21.24
CA LEU A 540 8.26 13.81 20.52
C LEU A 540 8.93 13.30 19.24
N TRP A 541 9.55 12.13 19.28
CA TRP A 541 10.17 11.53 18.10
C TRP A 541 9.14 11.31 16.97
N ASP A 542 7.97 10.77 17.28
CA ASP A 542 6.95 10.51 16.28
C ASP A 542 6.50 11.81 15.58
N VAL A 543 6.20 12.86 16.36
CA VAL A 543 5.72 14.15 15.84
C VAL A 543 6.79 14.91 15.07
N PHE A 544 8.01 15.01 15.63
CA PHE A 544 9.08 15.84 15.07
C PHE A 544 9.88 15.12 13.99
N MET A 545 10.21 13.84 14.17
CA MET A 545 11.15 13.13 13.30
C MET A 545 10.43 12.22 12.32
N ASP A 546 9.56 11.33 12.80
CA ASP A 546 8.95 10.33 11.95
C ASP A 546 7.90 10.94 11.02
N TRP A 547 7.08 11.86 11.52
CA TRP A 547 6.08 12.58 10.74
C TRP A 547 6.59 13.91 10.18
N GLY A 548 7.61 14.51 10.81
CA GLY A 548 8.20 15.77 10.33
C GLY A 548 7.20 16.93 10.30
N LEU A 549 6.29 17.00 11.28
CA LEU A 549 5.17 17.94 11.24
C LEU A 549 5.55 19.37 11.61
N ILE A 550 6.47 19.54 12.55
CA ILE A 550 6.74 20.85 13.14
C ILE A 550 7.80 21.60 12.33
N ASP A 551 7.36 22.64 11.62
CA ASP A 551 8.22 23.60 10.94
C ASP A 551 8.15 24.97 11.68
N PRO A 552 9.29 25.53 12.14
CA PRO A 552 9.34 26.87 12.71
C PRO A 552 8.84 27.99 11.78
N ARG A 553 8.72 27.72 10.48
CA ARG A 553 8.23 28.65 9.45
C ARG A 553 6.75 28.44 9.10
N ALA A 554 6.02 27.64 9.87
CA ALA A 554 4.65 27.25 9.58
C ALA A 554 3.70 28.45 9.34
N PRO A 555 2.76 28.35 8.38
CA PRO A 555 1.78 29.40 8.08
C PRO A 555 0.78 29.62 9.23
N LYS A 556 0.31 30.86 9.40
CA LYS A 556 -0.59 31.27 10.50
C LYS A 556 -1.91 30.47 10.58
N GLU A 557 -2.35 29.88 9.46
CA GLU A 557 -3.58 29.09 9.35
C GLU A 557 -3.44 27.63 9.79
N ALA A 558 -2.22 27.18 10.14
CA ALA A 558 -1.95 25.83 10.61
C ALA A 558 -0.73 25.85 11.55
N PRO A 559 -0.88 26.37 12.79
CA PRO A 559 0.22 26.44 13.72
C PRO A 559 0.79 25.03 13.94
N LEU A 560 2.13 24.92 13.87
CA LEU A 560 2.91 23.71 14.07
C LEU A 560 2.87 22.66 12.95
N LEU A 561 2.16 22.88 11.83
CA LEU A 561 2.16 21.94 10.69
C LEU A 561 3.01 22.47 9.53
N ARG A 562 3.75 21.57 8.87
CA ARG A 562 4.56 21.87 7.68
C ARG A 562 3.70 22.30 6.48
N GLU A 563 4.33 23.00 5.53
CA GLU A 563 3.66 23.52 4.32
C GLU A 563 3.18 22.43 3.36
N GLU A 564 3.96 21.35 3.19
CA GLU A 564 3.66 20.28 2.23
C GLU A 564 2.92 19.11 2.89
N MET A 565 1.60 19.06 2.72
CA MET A 565 0.73 17.98 3.21
C MET A 565 0.01 17.30 2.03
N ILE A 566 -0.03 15.97 2.05
CA ILE A 566 -0.69 15.17 1.00
C ILE A 566 -2.15 14.90 1.37
N TYR A 567 -2.45 14.68 2.65
CA TYR A 567 -3.82 14.40 3.08
C TYR A 567 -4.62 15.71 3.18
N GLY A 568 -5.74 15.79 2.45
CA GLY A 568 -6.43 17.05 2.20
C GLY A 568 -7.02 17.79 3.41
N SER A 569 -7.12 17.17 4.59
CA SER A 569 -7.63 17.80 5.81
C SER A 569 -6.57 17.87 6.90
N LYS A 570 -6.33 19.09 7.42
CA LYS A 570 -5.42 19.36 8.54
C LYS A 570 -5.84 18.62 9.83
N TRP A 571 -7.14 18.36 10.01
CA TRP A 571 -7.67 17.65 11.18
C TRP A 571 -7.14 16.22 11.32
N TYR A 572 -6.78 15.56 10.23
CA TYR A 572 -6.18 14.22 10.31
C TYR A 572 -4.86 14.22 11.08
N TYR A 573 -4.05 15.28 10.93
CA TYR A 573 -2.76 15.41 11.60
C TYR A 573 -2.93 15.70 13.09
N TYR A 574 -3.83 16.63 13.46
CA TYR A 574 -4.10 16.91 14.87
C TYR A 574 -4.73 15.71 15.59
N PHE A 575 -5.63 14.99 14.90
CA PHE A 575 -6.19 13.75 15.42
C PHE A 575 -5.09 12.72 15.67
N ALA A 576 -4.16 12.53 14.74
CA ALA A 576 -3.05 11.59 14.90
C ALA A 576 -2.13 11.96 16.08
N ILE A 577 -1.83 13.25 16.27
CA ILE A 577 -1.04 13.72 17.44
C ILE A 577 -1.77 13.39 18.75
N ALA A 578 -3.07 13.70 18.83
CA ALA A 578 -3.86 13.44 20.03
C ALA A 578 -4.02 11.94 20.31
N GLU A 579 -4.30 11.15 19.28
CA GLU A 579 -4.46 9.70 19.36
C GLU A 579 -3.16 9.02 19.79
N ASP A 580 -2.02 9.40 19.20
CA ASP A 580 -0.71 8.86 19.58
C ASP A 580 -0.36 9.21 21.03
N PHE A 581 -0.63 10.44 21.47
CA PHE A 581 -0.45 10.84 22.87
C PHE A 581 -1.29 9.98 23.83
N ILE A 582 -2.59 9.86 23.57
CA ILE A 582 -3.53 9.13 24.44
C ILE A 582 -3.20 7.64 24.49
N LEU A 583 -2.98 6.99 23.35
CA LEU A 583 -2.68 5.56 23.32
C LEU A 583 -1.29 5.24 23.83
N ARG A 584 -0.34 6.18 23.79
CA ARG A 584 0.94 6.01 24.48
C ARG A 584 0.83 6.11 25.99
N LEU A 585 -0.15 6.81 26.54
CA LEU A 585 -0.42 6.84 27.98
C LEU A 585 -1.02 5.53 28.52
N THR A 586 -1.24 4.51 27.68
CA THR A 586 -1.74 3.20 28.12
C THR A 586 -0.83 2.51 29.12
N TRP A 587 0.46 2.84 29.16
CA TRP A 587 1.37 2.34 30.22
C TRP A 587 0.90 2.79 31.61
N VAL A 588 0.32 3.98 31.74
CA VAL A 588 -0.21 4.49 33.02
C VAL A 588 -1.32 3.58 33.52
N MET A 589 -2.24 3.18 32.64
CA MET A 589 -3.30 2.24 32.99
C MET A 589 -2.74 0.87 33.38
N ASN A 590 -1.68 0.42 32.71
CA ASN A 590 -1.05 -0.86 33.04
C ASN A 590 -0.35 -0.84 34.41
N VAL A 591 0.24 0.29 34.81
CA VAL A 591 0.84 0.45 36.14
C VAL A 591 -0.24 0.65 37.22
N SER A 592 -1.17 1.57 37.01
CA SER A 592 -2.17 1.95 38.02
C SER A 592 -3.21 0.86 38.28
N LEU A 593 -3.69 0.16 37.25
CA LEU A 593 -4.69 -0.90 37.42
C LEU A 593 -4.09 -2.22 37.90
N ALA A 594 -2.81 -2.48 37.61
CA ALA A 594 -2.09 -3.63 38.16
C ALA A 594 -1.93 -3.49 39.68
N GLU A 595 -1.70 -2.27 40.18
CA GLU A 595 -1.63 -1.99 41.62
C GLU A 595 -3.00 -1.87 42.30
N ALA A 596 -4.03 -1.43 41.57
CA ALA A 596 -5.37 -1.21 42.13
C ALA A 596 -6.27 -2.46 42.19
N TRP A 597 -5.80 -3.65 41.80
CA TRP A 597 -6.52 -4.95 41.83
C TRP A 597 -7.90 -4.99 41.14
N MET A 598 -8.30 -3.97 40.40
CA MET A 598 -9.69 -3.84 39.91
C MET A 598 -9.98 -4.55 38.58
N LEU A 599 -8.97 -4.82 37.76
CA LEU A 599 -9.11 -5.46 36.45
C LEU A 599 -8.10 -6.61 36.29
N GLN A 600 -8.56 -7.76 35.78
CA GLN A 600 -7.69 -8.90 35.46
C GLN A 600 -6.70 -8.47 34.37
N GLY A 601 -5.39 -8.58 34.63
CA GLY A 601 -4.34 -8.05 33.75
C GLY A 601 -4.40 -8.56 32.31
N ASP A 602 -4.80 -9.81 32.10
CA ASP A 602 -4.96 -10.36 30.74
C ASP A 602 -6.09 -9.70 29.94
N LEU A 603 -7.18 -9.29 30.58
CA LEU A 603 -8.25 -8.55 29.93
C LEU A 603 -7.74 -7.19 29.43
N LEU A 604 -6.96 -6.50 30.27
CA LEU A 604 -6.37 -5.21 29.92
C LEU A 604 -5.44 -5.35 28.71
N VAL A 605 -4.58 -6.38 28.69
CA VAL A 605 -3.71 -6.64 27.51
C VAL A 605 -4.51 -6.96 26.26
N CYS A 606 -5.64 -7.67 26.37
CA CYS A 606 -6.53 -7.94 25.23
C CYS A 606 -7.19 -6.69 24.64
N ILE A 607 -7.36 -5.63 25.44
CA ILE A 607 -7.90 -4.35 24.98
C ILE A 607 -6.77 -3.44 24.46
N LEU A 608 -5.66 -3.35 25.18
CA LEU A 608 -4.56 -2.43 24.87
C LEU A 608 -3.73 -2.88 23.66
N ALA A 609 -3.52 -4.19 23.48
CA ALA A 609 -2.68 -4.67 22.39
C ALA A 609 -3.27 -4.38 20.98
N PRO A 610 -4.58 -4.57 20.71
CA PRO A 610 -5.18 -4.11 19.46
C PRO A 610 -5.12 -2.59 19.28
N LEU A 611 -5.26 -1.81 20.34
CA LEU A 611 -5.14 -0.35 20.29
C LEU A 611 -3.72 0.09 19.88
N GLU A 612 -2.68 -0.56 20.40
CA GLU A 612 -1.29 -0.31 19.98
C GLU A 612 -1.05 -0.64 18.50
N VAL A 613 -1.71 -1.69 17.98
CA VAL A 613 -1.69 -2.01 16.53
C VAL A 613 -2.41 -0.93 15.71
N ILE A 614 -3.54 -0.42 16.18
CA ILE A 614 -4.28 0.69 15.54
C ILE A 614 -3.45 1.98 15.52
N ARG A 615 -2.78 2.31 16.64
CA ARG A 615 -1.86 3.44 16.73
C ARG A 615 -0.77 3.37 15.67
N ARG A 616 -0.15 2.20 15.52
CA ARG A 616 0.87 1.96 14.48
C ARG A 616 0.30 2.06 13.07
N PHE A 617 -0.94 1.60 12.86
CA PHE A 617 -1.65 1.75 11.60
C PHE A 617 -1.81 3.24 11.22
N ILE A 618 -2.18 4.10 12.16
CA ILE A 618 -2.28 5.55 11.93
C ILE A 618 -0.89 6.16 11.67
N TRP A 619 0.10 5.81 12.50
CA TRP A 619 1.48 6.26 12.33
C TRP A 619 2.05 5.96 10.94
N ASN A 620 1.71 4.81 10.36
CA ASN A 620 2.16 4.38 9.03
C ASN A 620 1.76 5.37 7.92
N TYR A 621 0.58 6.01 7.99
CA TYR A 621 0.15 7.02 7.01
C TYR A 621 1.08 8.23 6.98
N PHE A 622 1.36 8.80 8.15
CA PHE A 622 2.15 10.02 8.27
C PHE A 622 3.65 9.75 8.11
N ARG A 623 4.14 8.58 8.54
CA ARG A 623 5.52 8.17 8.30
C ARG A 623 5.82 8.07 6.81
N LEU A 624 4.98 7.36 6.05
CA LEU A 624 5.22 7.19 4.62
C LEU A 624 5.03 8.48 3.84
N GLU A 625 4.10 9.33 4.26
CA GLU A 625 3.96 10.67 3.72
C GLU A 625 5.24 11.51 3.91
N ASN A 626 5.78 11.55 5.14
CA ASN A 626 7.02 12.26 5.42
C ASN A 626 8.19 11.73 4.59
N GLU A 627 8.31 10.40 4.46
CA GLU A 627 9.34 9.79 3.62
C GLU A 627 9.14 10.13 2.13
N HIS A 628 7.91 10.17 1.64
CA HIS A 628 7.59 10.57 0.28
C HIS A 628 8.00 12.02 0.01
N VAL A 629 7.57 12.95 0.87
CA VAL A 629 7.89 14.39 0.75
C VAL A 629 9.41 14.61 0.76
N ASN A 630 10.14 13.98 1.68
CA ASN A 630 11.60 14.10 1.75
C ASN A 630 12.31 13.50 0.52
N ASN A 631 11.83 12.38 -0.02
CA ASN A 631 12.40 11.78 -1.23
C ASN A 631 12.10 12.59 -2.50
N CYS A 632 10.95 13.26 -2.57
CA CYS A 632 10.63 14.24 -3.61
C CYS A 632 11.52 15.49 -3.50
N GLY A 633 11.73 16.01 -2.29
CA GLY A 633 12.59 17.17 -2.02
C GLY A 633 14.08 16.96 -2.35
N GLN A 634 14.58 15.72 -2.26
CA GLN A 634 15.95 15.36 -2.65
C GLN A 634 16.08 14.84 -4.09
N PHE A 635 15.03 14.92 -4.91
CA PHE A 635 14.99 14.39 -6.29
C PHE A 635 15.32 12.89 -6.41
N ARG A 636 15.23 12.12 -5.31
CA ARG A 636 15.41 10.65 -5.33
C ARG A 636 14.17 9.91 -5.86
N ALA A 637 13.01 10.55 -5.74
CA ALA A 637 11.74 10.05 -6.27
C ALA A 637 11.63 10.07 -7.81
N VAL A 638 12.65 10.58 -8.53
CA VAL A 638 12.71 10.60 -10.00
C VAL A 638 12.67 9.19 -10.63
N ARG A 639 12.78 8.12 -9.82
CA ARG A 639 12.94 6.76 -10.31
C ARG A 639 11.69 6.11 -10.93
N ASP A 640 10.47 6.21 -10.39
CA ASP A 640 9.39 5.33 -10.90
C ASP A 640 7.94 5.78 -10.60
N ILE A 641 7.41 6.82 -11.26
CA ILE A 641 5.96 6.93 -11.46
C ILE A 641 5.64 6.82 -12.93
N THR A 642 5.24 5.63 -13.31
CA THR A 642 5.05 5.21 -14.70
C THR A 642 3.65 5.53 -15.26
N VAL A 643 3.21 6.80 -15.29
CA VAL A 643 1.93 7.20 -15.92
C VAL A 643 1.75 6.48 -17.26
N LYS A 644 0.62 5.78 -17.41
CA LYS A 644 0.26 5.08 -18.64
C LYS A 644 0.50 6.03 -19.83
N PRO A 645 1.20 5.61 -20.89
CA PRO A 645 1.20 6.35 -22.14
C PRO A 645 -0.26 6.50 -22.57
N ILE A 646 -0.74 7.73 -22.70
CA ILE A 646 -2.06 7.97 -23.26
C ILE A 646 -1.96 7.55 -24.72
N ARG A 647 -2.69 6.49 -25.11
CA ARG A 647 -2.71 6.08 -26.52
C ARG A 647 -3.30 7.22 -27.33
N LYS A 648 -2.78 7.46 -28.54
CA LYS A 648 -3.29 8.50 -29.44
C LYS A 648 -4.83 8.46 -29.58
N GLY A 649 -5.43 7.26 -29.69
CA GLY A 649 -6.90 7.10 -29.71
C GLY A 649 -7.61 7.33 -28.37
N ASP A 650 -6.95 7.09 -27.23
CA ASP A 650 -7.50 7.43 -25.90
C ASP A 650 -7.43 8.94 -25.65
N LEU A 651 -6.36 9.59 -26.12
CA LEU A 651 -6.17 11.04 -26.12
C LEU A 651 -7.20 11.72 -27.03
N GLU A 652 -7.42 11.22 -28.24
CA GLU A 652 -8.45 11.73 -29.16
C GLU A 652 -9.86 11.50 -28.59
N SER A 653 -10.14 10.35 -27.98
CA SER A 653 -11.41 10.11 -27.26
C SER A 653 -11.58 11.06 -26.07
N LEU A 654 -10.49 11.35 -25.34
CA LEU A 654 -10.48 12.31 -24.24
C LEU A 654 -10.75 13.72 -24.78
N LEU A 655 -9.98 14.19 -25.76
CA LEU A 655 -10.13 15.47 -26.44
C LEU A 655 -11.55 15.65 -27.02
N ALA A 656 -12.10 14.63 -27.68
CA ALA A 656 -13.47 14.65 -28.22
C ALA A 656 -14.54 14.72 -27.12
N LYS A 657 -14.37 13.98 -26.02
CA LYS A 657 -15.25 14.08 -24.83
C LYS A 657 -15.08 15.43 -24.10
N MET A 658 -13.96 16.09 -24.30
CA MET A 658 -13.54 17.34 -23.64
C MET A 658 -13.92 18.60 -24.43
N ASP A 659 -14.20 18.49 -25.73
CA ASP A 659 -14.60 19.57 -26.64
C ASP A 659 -16.13 19.74 -26.76
N ASN A 660 -16.92 18.83 -26.19
CA ASN A 660 -18.38 18.90 -26.19
C ASN A 660 -18.86 20.13 -25.35
N PRO A 661 -19.72 21.02 -25.89
CA PRO A 661 -20.11 22.29 -25.24
C PRO A 661 -20.80 22.13 -23.87
N ASP A 662 -21.38 20.95 -23.59
CA ASP A 662 -22.04 20.62 -22.32
C ASP A 662 -21.13 19.95 -21.26
N GLY A 663 -19.83 19.79 -21.55
CA GLY A 663 -18.90 19.06 -20.69
C GLY A 663 -19.19 17.55 -20.61
N VAL A 664 -18.36 16.82 -19.84
CA VAL A 664 -18.51 15.36 -19.69
C VAL A 664 -19.71 15.08 -18.79
N THR A 665 -20.85 14.70 -19.39
CA THR A 665 -22.03 14.23 -18.67
C THR A 665 -21.62 13.13 -17.69
N HIS A 666 -22.09 13.25 -16.44
CA HIS A 666 -21.75 12.28 -15.40
C HIS A 666 -22.07 10.87 -15.89
N ARG A 667 -21.19 9.90 -15.60
CA ARG A 667 -21.49 8.46 -15.83
C ARG A 667 -22.82 8.06 -15.18
N GLY A 668 -23.24 8.75 -14.10
CA GLY A 668 -24.56 8.62 -13.48
C GLY A 668 -25.73 9.33 -14.21
N GLN A 669 -25.47 10.41 -14.96
CA GLN A 669 -26.47 11.03 -15.84
C GLN A 669 -26.68 10.20 -17.10
N ASP A 670 -25.62 9.69 -17.73
CA ASP A 670 -25.73 8.80 -18.89
C ASP A 670 -26.38 7.45 -18.48
N LEU A 671 -26.10 6.95 -17.27
CA LEU A 671 -26.82 5.81 -16.70
C LEU A 671 -28.28 6.18 -16.37
N ARG A 672 -28.58 7.35 -15.80
CA ARG A 672 -29.96 7.82 -15.57
C ARG A 672 -30.73 8.02 -16.86
N GLU A 673 -30.09 8.51 -17.92
CA GLU A 673 -30.69 8.68 -19.24
C GLU A 673 -30.91 7.35 -19.93
N ARG A 674 -29.93 6.42 -19.86
CA ARG A 674 -30.13 5.04 -20.34
C ARG A 674 -31.22 4.33 -19.55
N VAL A 675 -31.28 4.49 -18.23
CA VAL A 675 -32.35 3.95 -17.38
C VAL A 675 -33.68 4.65 -17.66
N LYS A 676 -33.71 5.96 -17.92
CA LYS A 676 -34.92 6.68 -18.36
C LYS A 676 -35.38 6.21 -19.73
N LYS A 677 -34.48 6.04 -20.70
CA LYS A 677 -34.76 5.50 -22.04
C LYS A 677 -35.24 4.05 -21.95
N GLN A 678 -34.62 3.21 -21.14
CA GLN A 678 -35.08 1.84 -20.88
C GLN A 678 -36.45 1.82 -20.19
N LYS A 679 -36.69 2.68 -19.18
CA LYS A 679 -38.01 2.82 -18.53
C LYS A 679 -39.07 3.35 -19.50
N LYS A 680 -38.71 4.28 -20.39
CA LYS A 680 -39.60 4.83 -21.42
C LYS A 680 -39.93 3.76 -22.46
N ALA A 681 -38.93 3.05 -22.99
CA ALA A 681 -39.12 1.93 -23.92
C ALA A 681 -39.93 0.79 -23.28
N ALA A 682 -39.72 0.49 -21.99
CA ALA A 682 -40.52 -0.50 -21.26
C ALA A 682 -41.98 -0.05 -21.05
N ARG A 683 -42.22 1.25 -20.83
CA ARG A 683 -43.57 1.84 -20.74
C ARG A 683 -44.27 1.83 -22.10
N GLU A 684 -43.58 2.20 -23.17
CA GLU A 684 -44.08 2.14 -24.54
C GLU A 684 -44.38 0.69 -24.95
N LYS A 685 -43.49 -0.26 -24.64
CA LYS A 685 -43.74 -1.69 -24.85
C LYS A 685 -44.94 -2.20 -24.06
N LYS A 686 -45.12 -1.77 -22.79
CA LYS A 686 -46.32 -2.07 -22.01
C LYS A 686 -47.58 -1.43 -22.59
N GLN A 687 -47.50 -0.20 -23.11
CA GLN A 687 -48.63 0.45 -23.78
C GLN A 687 -49.00 -0.26 -25.09
N ILE A 688 -48.02 -0.66 -25.90
CA ILE A 688 -48.24 -1.43 -27.13
C ILE A 688 -48.87 -2.79 -26.80
N LEU A 689 -48.38 -3.49 -25.77
CA LEU A 689 -48.97 -4.74 -25.30
C LEU A 689 -50.39 -4.55 -24.74
N LYS A 690 -50.67 -3.42 -24.07
CA LYS A 690 -52.01 -3.08 -23.55
C LYS A 690 -52.97 -2.70 -24.68
N LYS A 691 -52.48 -1.99 -25.70
CA LYS A 691 -53.23 -1.64 -26.92
C LYS A 691 -53.55 -2.89 -27.73
N ASN A 692 -52.58 -3.81 -27.91
CA ASN A 692 -52.77 -5.12 -28.55
C ASN A 692 -53.71 -6.05 -27.78
N ARG A 693 -53.78 -5.93 -26.44
CA ARG A 693 -54.79 -6.64 -25.63
C ARG A 693 -56.18 -6.05 -25.84
N LEU A 694 -56.31 -4.72 -25.92
CA LEU A 694 -57.58 -4.04 -26.17
C LEU A 694 -58.10 -4.31 -27.59
N THR A 695 -57.24 -4.32 -28.62
CA THR A 695 -57.63 -4.70 -29.98
C THR A 695 -58.00 -6.18 -30.13
N ARG A 696 -57.46 -7.07 -29.29
CA ARG A 696 -57.92 -8.49 -29.23
C ARG A 696 -59.27 -8.66 -28.53
N ILE A 697 -59.68 -7.71 -27.68
CA ILE A 697 -60.99 -7.73 -27.01
C ILE A 697 -62.07 -7.07 -27.89
N SER A 698 -61.68 -6.19 -28.81
CA SER A 698 -62.57 -5.50 -29.75
C SER A 698 -62.60 -6.13 -31.16
N LEU A 699 -62.76 -7.45 -31.26
CA LEU A 699 -63.17 -8.11 -32.51
C LEU A 699 -64.68 -8.38 -32.43
N PRO A 700 -65.50 -7.84 -33.34
CA PRO A 700 -66.93 -8.08 -33.34
C PRO A 700 -67.23 -9.51 -33.81
N ILE A 701 -68.27 -10.06 -33.19
CA ILE A 701 -68.88 -11.37 -33.42
C ILE A 701 -69.13 -11.58 -34.93
N ALA A 702 -68.56 -12.64 -35.50
CA ALA A 702 -68.88 -13.12 -36.84
C ALA A 702 -69.88 -14.30 -36.75
N PRO A 703 -70.90 -14.38 -37.62
CA PRO A 703 -71.90 -15.44 -37.59
C PRO A 703 -71.50 -16.66 -38.45
N ASN A 704 -71.85 -17.83 -37.92
CA ASN A 704 -72.16 -19.13 -38.54
C ASN A 704 -71.72 -19.43 -39.98
N PHE A 705 -71.00 -20.55 -40.16
CA PHE A 705 -71.11 -21.42 -41.36
C PHE A 705 -71.01 -22.91 -40.97
N PRO A 706 -71.76 -23.82 -41.64
CA PRO A 706 -71.76 -25.24 -41.34
C PRO A 706 -70.91 -26.11 -42.28
N HIS A 707 -70.50 -27.26 -41.72
CA HIS A 707 -70.29 -28.60 -42.29
C HIS A 707 -69.41 -28.89 -43.52
N ALA A 708 -68.42 -29.77 -43.23
CA ALA A 708 -68.08 -31.05 -43.89
C ALA A 708 -67.48 -31.06 -45.31
N HIS A 709 -66.26 -31.58 -45.45
CA HIS A 709 -66.00 -32.93 -46.01
C HIS A 709 -64.47 -33.25 -46.11
N THR A 710 -64.11 -34.41 -45.53
CA THR A 710 -63.18 -35.46 -45.98
C THR A 710 -61.82 -35.15 -46.66
N HIS A 711 -60.74 -35.60 -45.97
CA HIS A 711 -59.49 -36.32 -46.37
C HIS A 711 -59.32 -36.80 -47.84
N PRO A 712 -58.11 -37.24 -48.32
CA PRO A 712 -56.93 -37.74 -47.57
C PRO A 712 -55.49 -37.40 -48.09
N ILE A 713 -54.51 -37.66 -47.20
CA ILE A 713 -53.24 -38.42 -47.30
C ILE A 713 -52.33 -38.26 -48.54
N LEU A 714 -51.05 -37.91 -48.31
CA LEU A 714 -49.89 -38.76 -48.68
C LEU A 714 -48.58 -38.34 -47.97
N VAL A 715 -47.82 -39.38 -47.64
CA VAL A 715 -46.59 -39.48 -46.84
C VAL A 715 -45.47 -39.90 -47.79
N GLU A 716 -44.28 -39.31 -47.67
CA GLU A 716 -42.96 -39.87 -48.06
C GLU A 716 -41.89 -38.86 -47.59
N SER A 717 -41.10 -39.06 -46.52
CA SER A 717 -40.10 -40.06 -46.12
C SER A 717 -38.68 -39.84 -46.68
N ARG A 718 -37.74 -39.62 -45.73
CA ARG A 718 -36.28 -39.92 -45.73
C ARG A 718 -35.35 -39.16 -46.70
N GLN A 719 -34.44 -38.37 -46.12
CA GLN A 719 -33.11 -38.81 -45.68
C GLN A 719 -32.59 -37.92 -44.54
#